data_AF-B7G7L5-F1
#
_entry.id   AF-B7G7L5-F1
#
_cell.length_a   1.000
_cell.length_b   1.000
_cell.length_c   1.000
_cell.angle_alpha   90.00
_cell.angle_beta   90.00
_cell.angle_gamma   90.00
#
_symmetry.space_group_name_H-M   'P 1'
#
loop_
_entity.id
_entity.type
_entity.pdbx_description
1 polymer ?
#
loop_
_entity_poly.entity_id
_entity_poly.type
_entity_poly.pdbx_seq_one_letter_code
_entity_poly.pdbx_strand_id
1 'polypeptide(L)'
;MPPQQSRAKSRPSSCKSNLSSDHDFPNVSVEVSYEALSVNEQALINEIAKAEHQLLNGQVDLAQATEQARTNVSSSATAAFLALFAKELTRVSVCIQSEERNQEYAVKALLTSMDIVTSNARGRLSRDSVRGFQQKAKLQAEGYIQLQRFAAECSDILTRVATYADSQLHTCCVDTLSVSANKRSLSSAFVVVLSDVYNAIREADNQGPGGDSKWVAPSSFERVTSKYWVSEDKLTELLLGAASEAPLLVYGCSGRLTSKADCQRIEGDKLWDTLATTISSVYFDSPDMKLYRDRIARLEGAQLLRARWYGKKPTGSKPVFLELKTHHEKWVNTKSVKERVNIREADMKHFLAHRKWTIADAQSIVLAANKDMGEEELCKAANLLLTMHKLVVRLDLRPCVRSAYSRAAFQSPKDNSLRLTIDRNITLIDETRTSSGSWCLPDDAVIGSDMARTVPYAVYEIKLAGSEMPASMQALLDSGVILDAAKFSKFLTGAAAFQGGKINVLPYWAEYDTFIPLFFGKPTAANDVATPVSMATSRNFPIATTQSTSSEQSLSKTNVTGTSPFGNCASSARSRESVTKIEQRIAPKKPARVEPKSYFANERTFIQWISAALLQVTVAVILLEFESQHPEYPLVSIGLLLCGCAAVIIAYALYAYHRRVRLLMSGEPYGYIDHTGPTFLGCSIFIGLLALLIIFMNQRDPENGGFWQENESRVLPPSIASPQIRPIPRQCILHQTNGISFLDKQPSDIAVDDGRGMFIVPTMSSIHGYDVSEAVTDEVTGENTKVLVDIPGSNFESLALVGDFIFALSSKEDSLTSELVALSWVSDSQLQEQQRWTLDTPRAQGIAYVPGVDGGKGKFYISGDKGADVATSERGFIDIYEHVEVGEPDLVSHSLNTKLLTRGLIDSKIATLQFFEDHLYVLHDHAHLVRVWNIETGVTTAEWTLPQGEQWDGMMLVRQEVEEASPSDRRLRGSVRGLSDVPDNTASTSLMLHLSAESPPEVWSFGVSEGNLPGSIVLPECAAATV
;
A
#
# COMPACT_ATOMS: atom_id res chain seq x y z
N MET A 1 86.41 18.48 -45.15
CA MET A 1 86.72 17.61 -46.31
C MET A 1 87.19 16.27 -45.78
N PRO A 2 86.85 15.11 -46.39
CA PRO A 2 85.54 14.69 -46.93
C PRO A 2 85.32 13.15 -46.62
N PRO A 3 84.51 12.34 -47.35
CA PRO A 3 83.05 12.26 -47.33
C PRO A 3 82.45 10.80 -47.30
N GLN A 4 81.11 10.69 -47.49
CA GLN A 4 80.30 9.57 -48.02
C GLN A 4 79.95 8.36 -47.11
N GLN A 5 78.68 8.19 -46.69
CA GLN A 5 77.49 7.59 -47.35
C GLN A 5 77.42 6.04 -47.30
N SER A 6 76.47 5.46 -46.54
CA SER A 6 75.23 4.86 -47.08
C SER A 6 74.46 3.93 -46.11
N ARG A 7 73.12 4.09 -46.15
CA ARG A 7 71.99 3.14 -45.99
C ARG A 7 71.71 2.32 -44.71
N ALA A 8 70.68 2.81 -44.01
CA ALA A 8 69.34 2.22 -43.80
C ALA A 8 69.11 0.95 -42.94
N LYS A 9 68.31 1.11 -41.88
CA LYS A 9 67.21 0.19 -41.49
C LYS A 9 66.11 0.96 -40.73
N SER A 10 64.87 0.72 -41.15
CA SER A 10 63.60 1.33 -40.76
C SER A 10 63.05 0.82 -39.42
N ARG A 11 62.43 1.72 -38.63
CA ARG A 11 61.49 1.41 -37.53
C ARG A 11 60.22 2.29 -37.68
N PRO A 12 59.04 1.79 -37.28
CA PRO A 12 57.75 2.42 -37.57
C PRO A 12 57.47 3.61 -36.64
N SER A 13 56.66 4.51 -37.18
CA SER A 13 56.37 5.89 -36.78
C SER A 13 55.68 6.04 -35.42
N SER A 14 56.27 6.91 -34.58
CA SER A 14 55.64 7.51 -33.41
C SER A 14 54.71 8.66 -33.83
N CYS A 15 53.44 8.63 -33.43
CA CYS A 15 52.61 9.83 -33.42
C CYS A 15 53.00 10.71 -32.23
N LYS A 16 53.63 11.85 -32.52
CA LYS A 16 53.78 12.98 -31.59
C LYS A 16 52.51 13.84 -31.69
N SER A 17 51.90 14.18 -30.56
CA SER A 17 50.93 15.28 -30.47
C SER A 17 51.54 16.42 -29.68
N ASN A 18 51.65 17.57 -30.33
CA ASN A 18 52.07 18.85 -29.76
C ASN A 18 51.04 19.31 -28.73
N LEU A 19 51.51 19.73 -27.55
CA LEU A 19 50.72 20.56 -26.64
C LEU A 19 50.72 22.00 -27.17
N SER A 20 49.55 22.48 -27.59
CA SER A 20 49.22 23.90 -27.59
C SER A 20 47.98 24.10 -26.74
N SER A 21 48.04 25.15 -25.91
CA SER A 21 47.03 25.64 -25.00
C SER A 21 45.72 25.96 -25.73
N ASP A 22 44.68 25.17 -25.48
CA ASP A 22 43.28 25.60 -25.43
C ASP A 22 42.49 24.56 -24.63
N HIS A 23 41.76 25.03 -23.61
CA HIS A 23 40.98 24.20 -22.70
C HIS A 23 39.66 23.76 -23.36
N ASP A 24 39.74 22.85 -24.33
CA ASP A 24 38.59 22.09 -24.82
C ASP A 24 38.81 20.60 -24.54
N PHE A 25 38.12 20.08 -23.53
CA PHE A 25 38.00 18.64 -23.34
C PHE A 25 37.17 18.08 -24.51
N PRO A 26 37.58 16.96 -25.14
CA PRO A 26 36.91 16.45 -26.32
C PRO A 26 35.46 16.09 -26.01
N ASN A 27 34.52 16.57 -26.83
CA ASN A 27 33.14 16.09 -26.90
C ASN A 27 33.17 14.58 -27.17
N VAL A 28 32.97 13.77 -26.14
CA VAL A 28 32.82 12.32 -26.29
C VAL A 28 31.40 12.06 -26.80
N SER A 29 31.28 11.84 -28.11
CA SER A 29 30.11 11.22 -28.73
C SER A 29 29.86 9.84 -28.10
N VAL A 30 28.66 9.64 -27.56
CA VAL A 30 28.24 8.40 -26.90
C VAL A 30 27.80 7.39 -27.96
N GLU A 31 28.76 6.76 -28.62
CA GLU A 31 28.57 5.51 -29.36
C GLU A 31 29.93 4.82 -29.44
N VAL A 32 30.35 4.19 -28.33
CA VAL A 32 31.50 3.28 -28.36
C VAL A 32 30.97 1.94 -28.86
N SER A 33 31.14 1.67 -30.15
CA SER A 33 30.83 0.35 -30.70
C SER A 33 31.85 -0.67 -30.20
N TYR A 34 31.40 -1.56 -29.31
CA TYR A 34 32.19 -2.69 -28.82
C TYR A 34 32.17 -3.90 -29.79
N GLU A 35 31.57 -3.76 -30.98
CA GLU A 35 31.42 -4.87 -31.95
C GLU A 35 32.77 -5.50 -32.34
N ALA A 36 33.81 -4.67 -32.52
CA ALA A 36 35.16 -5.13 -32.82
C ALA A 36 35.84 -5.92 -31.67
N LEU A 37 35.26 -5.86 -30.47
CA LEU A 37 35.76 -6.51 -29.26
C LEU A 37 34.96 -7.76 -28.87
N SER A 38 33.84 -8.02 -29.55
CA SER A 38 32.94 -9.16 -29.33
C SER A 38 33.64 -10.51 -29.48
N VAL A 39 33.04 -11.56 -28.91
CA VAL A 39 33.53 -12.94 -29.02
C VAL A 39 33.39 -13.40 -30.46
N ASN A 40 34.45 -13.96 -31.05
CA ASN A 40 34.38 -14.57 -32.38
C ASN A 40 33.70 -15.95 -32.33
N GLU A 41 32.38 -15.95 -32.13
CA GLU A 41 31.54 -17.14 -31.99
C GLU A 41 31.70 -18.08 -33.20
N GLN A 42 31.68 -17.53 -34.41
CA GLN A 42 31.78 -18.32 -35.64
C GLN A 42 33.12 -19.06 -35.75
N ALA A 43 34.24 -18.43 -35.38
CA ALA A 43 35.55 -19.10 -35.40
C ALA A 43 35.60 -20.25 -34.39
N LEU A 44 35.01 -20.08 -33.21
CA LEU A 44 34.95 -21.14 -32.19
C LEU A 44 34.06 -22.30 -32.63
N ILE A 45 32.86 -22.02 -33.15
CA ILE A 45 31.95 -23.05 -33.68
C ILE A 45 32.58 -23.82 -34.83
N ASN A 46 33.28 -23.13 -35.74
CA ASN A 46 33.97 -23.76 -36.87
C ASN A 46 35.08 -24.72 -36.40
N GLU A 47 35.83 -24.37 -35.34
CA GLU A 47 36.83 -25.28 -34.77
C GLU A 47 36.19 -26.46 -34.02
N ILE A 48 35.04 -26.28 -33.37
CA ILE A 48 34.28 -27.39 -32.77
C ILE A 48 33.87 -28.40 -33.85
N ALA A 49 33.29 -27.92 -34.97
CA ALA A 49 32.88 -28.78 -36.08
C ALA A 49 34.07 -29.51 -36.73
N LYS A 50 35.25 -28.87 -36.83
CA LYS A 50 36.47 -29.52 -37.32
C LYS A 50 36.97 -30.61 -36.36
N ALA A 51 36.98 -30.33 -35.06
CA ALA A 51 37.39 -31.31 -34.05
C ALA A 51 36.44 -32.52 -34.02
N GLU A 52 35.13 -32.28 -34.10
CA GLU A 52 34.11 -33.33 -34.18
C GLU A 52 34.31 -34.23 -35.41
N HIS A 53 34.54 -33.63 -36.58
CA HIS A 53 34.82 -34.36 -37.82
C HIS A 53 36.12 -35.18 -37.75
N GLN A 54 37.15 -34.70 -37.06
CA GLN A 54 38.40 -35.43 -36.84
C GLN A 54 38.22 -36.63 -35.89
N LEU A 55 37.39 -36.48 -34.86
CA LEU A 55 37.03 -37.56 -33.94
C LEU A 55 36.18 -38.64 -34.62
N LEU A 56 35.22 -38.25 -35.47
CA LEU A 56 34.37 -39.16 -36.23
C LEU A 56 35.11 -39.97 -37.31
N ASN A 57 36.17 -39.40 -37.90
CA ASN A 57 36.97 -40.07 -38.95
C ASN A 57 38.10 -40.96 -38.40
N GLY A 58 38.13 -41.23 -37.10
CA GLY A 58 38.99 -42.28 -36.53
C GLY A 58 40.49 -42.01 -36.54
N GLN A 59 40.93 -40.75 -36.58
CA GLN A 59 42.36 -40.41 -36.49
C GLN A 59 42.95 -40.51 -35.07
N VAL A 60 42.14 -40.80 -34.04
CA VAL A 60 42.59 -41.06 -32.66
C VAL A 60 41.65 -42.08 -31.98
N ASP A 61 42.22 -43.03 -31.24
CA ASP A 61 41.51 -44.09 -30.51
C ASP A 61 40.57 -43.50 -29.43
N LEU A 62 39.27 -43.78 -29.54
CA LEU A 62 38.18 -43.24 -28.70
C LEU A 62 38.37 -43.63 -27.22
N ALA A 63 39.04 -44.76 -26.95
CA ALA A 63 39.36 -45.21 -25.60
C ALA A 63 40.48 -44.38 -24.95
N GLN A 64 41.48 -43.91 -25.71
CA GLN A 64 42.55 -43.04 -25.20
C GLN A 64 42.07 -41.61 -24.95
N ALA A 65 41.15 -41.09 -25.77
CA ALA A 65 40.61 -39.75 -25.60
C ALA A 65 39.77 -39.60 -24.30
N THR A 66 39.06 -40.66 -23.90
CA THR A 66 38.18 -40.66 -22.72
C THR A 66 38.97 -40.73 -21.39
N GLU A 67 40.10 -41.45 -21.37
CA GLU A 67 41.01 -41.54 -20.22
C GLU A 67 41.89 -40.26 -20.10
N GLN A 68 42.29 -39.66 -21.22
CA GLN A 68 43.11 -38.42 -21.26
C GLN A 68 42.30 -37.15 -20.93
N ALA A 69 41.01 -37.10 -21.26
CA ALA A 69 40.11 -36.01 -20.87
C ALA A 69 39.96 -35.87 -19.34
N ARG A 70 40.12 -36.96 -18.57
CA ARG A 70 40.13 -36.93 -17.09
C ARG A 70 41.44 -36.38 -16.48
N THR A 71 42.51 -36.24 -17.25
CA THR A 71 43.86 -35.88 -16.76
C THR A 71 44.40 -34.55 -17.28
N ASN A 72 43.57 -33.71 -17.92
CA ASN A 72 44.00 -32.46 -18.59
C ASN A 72 45.06 -32.65 -19.68
N VAL A 73 45.15 -33.83 -20.30
CA VAL A 73 45.97 -34.05 -21.49
C VAL A 73 45.05 -34.08 -22.70
N SER A 74 45.11 -33.05 -23.54
CA SER A 74 44.23 -32.89 -24.71
C SER A 74 44.48 -33.97 -25.76
N SER A 75 43.43 -34.60 -26.29
CA SER A 75 43.53 -35.33 -27.56
C SER A 75 44.02 -34.37 -28.65
N SER A 76 44.80 -34.87 -29.63
CA SER A 76 45.31 -34.03 -30.74
C SER A 76 44.21 -33.29 -31.51
N ALA A 77 42.98 -33.82 -31.52
CA ALA A 77 41.84 -33.25 -32.25
C ALA A 77 41.16 -32.10 -31.49
N THR A 78 41.07 -32.17 -30.15
CA THR A 78 40.41 -31.12 -29.33
C THR A 78 41.36 -30.00 -28.89
N ALA A 79 42.68 -30.21 -28.99
CA ALA A 79 43.71 -29.26 -28.58
C ALA A 79 43.61 -27.89 -29.30
N ALA A 80 43.30 -27.88 -30.59
CA ALA A 80 43.19 -26.65 -31.39
C ALA A 80 42.04 -25.75 -30.92
N PHE A 81 40.86 -26.36 -30.70
CA PHE A 81 39.70 -25.65 -30.14
C PHE A 81 39.99 -25.14 -28.73
N LEU A 82 40.50 -25.98 -27.82
CA LEU A 82 40.77 -25.59 -26.44
C LEU A 82 41.77 -24.43 -26.35
N ALA A 83 42.81 -24.44 -27.20
CA ALA A 83 43.77 -23.35 -27.30
C ALA A 83 43.13 -22.05 -27.83
N LEU A 84 42.27 -22.15 -28.85
CA LEU A 84 41.55 -20.99 -29.39
C LEU A 84 40.55 -20.42 -28.37
N PHE A 85 39.79 -21.29 -27.70
CA PHE A 85 38.83 -20.93 -26.66
C PHE A 85 39.52 -20.24 -25.48
N ALA A 86 40.64 -20.80 -24.98
CA ALA A 86 41.41 -20.18 -23.91
C ALA A 86 42.02 -18.81 -24.33
N LYS A 87 42.49 -18.70 -25.57
CA LYS A 87 43.00 -17.45 -26.14
C LYS A 87 41.90 -16.39 -26.21
N GLU A 88 40.72 -16.76 -26.68
CA GLU A 88 39.59 -15.85 -26.83
C GLU A 88 39.02 -15.42 -25.47
N LEU A 89 38.88 -16.36 -24.53
CA LEU A 89 38.51 -16.09 -23.14
C LEU A 89 39.48 -15.09 -22.49
N THR A 90 40.79 -15.27 -22.71
CA THR A 90 41.82 -14.37 -22.19
C THR A 90 41.75 -12.99 -22.86
N ARG A 91 41.60 -12.93 -24.19
CA ARG A 91 41.48 -11.68 -24.95
C ARG A 91 40.31 -10.83 -24.46
N VAL A 92 39.13 -11.43 -24.39
CA VAL A 92 37.89 -10.77 -23.95
C VAL A 92 37.98 -10.35 -22.48
N SER A 93 38.57 -11.19 -21.63
CA SER A 93 38.81 -10.86 -20.22
C SER A 93 39.73 -9.65 -20.04
N VAL A 94 40.87 -9.64 -20.72
CA VAL A 94 41.84 -8.53 -20.65
C VAL A 94 41.27 -7.25 -21.22
N CYS A 95 40.52 -7.33 -22.32
CA CYS A 95 39.89 -6.16 -22.94
C CYS A 95 38.86 -5.52 -21.99
N ILE A 96 37.93 -6.30 -21.45
CA ILE A 96 36.92 -5.79 -20.51
C ILE A 96 37.59 -5.18 -19.27
N GLN A 97 38.60 -5.84 -18.69
CA GLN A 97 39.36 -5.29 -17.56
C GLN A 97 40.15 -4.02 -17.90
N SER A 98 40.57 -3.85 -19.16
CA SER A 98 41.22 -2.63 -19.62
C SER A 98 40.22 -1.49 -19.71
N GLU A 99 39.05 -1.73 -20.30
CA GLU A 99 37.99 -0.73 -20.40
C GLU A 99 37.41 -0.34 -19.05
N GLU A 100 37.23 -1.30 -18.13
CA GLU A 100 36.80 -1.00 -16.75
C GLU A 100 37.78 -0.05 -16.05
N ARG A 101 39.09 -0.27 -16.22
CA ARG A 101 40.12 0.63 -15.69
C ARG A 101 40.09 2.00 -16.36
N ASN A 102 39.88 2.07 -17.67
CA ASN A 102 39.76 3.34 -18.39
C ASN A 102 38.59 4.17 -17.85
N GLN A 103 37.42 3.55 -17.65
CA GLN A 103 36.25 4.20 -17.05
C GLN A 103 36.52 4.66 -15.62
N GLU A 104 37.20 3.85 -14.81
CA GLU A 104 37.59 4.23 -13.45
C GLU A 104 38.54 5.44 -13.43
N TYR A 105 39.54 5.48 -14.33
CA TYR A 105 40.42 6.64 -14.47
C TYR A 105 39.66 7.89 -14.93
N ALA A 106 38.71 7.75 -15.84
CA ALA A 106 37.90 8.86 -16.33
C ALA A 106 37.06 9.50 -15.20
N VAL A 107 36.42 8.69 -14.36
CA VAL A 107 35.64 9.20 -13.21
C VAL A 107 36.54 9.78 -12.11
N LYS A 108 37.72 9.20 -11.86
CA LYS A 108 38.73 9.81 -10.95
C LYS A 108 39.20 11.17 -11.47
N ALA A 109 39.49 11.26 -12.76
CA ALA A 109 39.86 12.53 -13.40
C ALA A 109 38.74 13.56 -13.31
N LEU A 110 37.47 13.14 -13.45
CA LEU A 110 36.30 14.00 -13.26
C LEU A 110 36.29 14.58 -11.83
N LEU A 111 36.48 13.74 -10.81
CA LEU A 111 36.55 14.18 -9.42
C LEU A 111 37.70 15.19 -9.19
N THR A 112 38.91 14.88 -9.69
CA THR A 112 40.07 15.78 -9.60
C THR A 112 39.81 17.11 -10.32
N SER A 113 39.18 17.09 -11.49
CA SER A 113 38.84 18.30 -12.24
C SER A 113 37.86 19.19 -11.47
N MET A 114 36.87 18.59 -10.80
CA MET A 114 35.92 19.31 -9.97
C MET A 114 36.62 19.94 -8.76
N ASP A 115 37.58 19.24 -8.14
CA ASP A 115 38.36 19.79 -7.03
C ASP A 115 39.19 21.00 -7.45
N ILE A 116 39.86 20.94 -8.60
CA ILE A 116 40.63 22.06 -9.17
C ILE A 116 39.73 23.27 -9.45
N VAL A 117 38.56 23.04 -10.07
CA VAL A 117 37.62 24.13 -10.37
C VAL A 117 37.05 24.72 -9.08
N THR A 118 36.73 23.88 -8.10
CA THR A 118 36.22 24.31 -6.79
C THR A 118 37.27 25.12 -6.02
N SER A 119 38.54 24.69 -6.02
CA SER A 119 39.63 25.43 -5.37
C SER A 119 39.90 26.78 -6.03
N ASN A 120 39.86 26.82 -7.37
CA ASN A 120 40.05 28.06 -8.14
C ASN A 120 38.89 29.05 -7.92
N ALA A 121 37.67 28.54 -7.69
CA ALA A 121 36.49 29.35 -7.44
C ALA A 121 36.26 29.71 -5.96
N ARG A 122 37.28 29.61 -5.10
CA ARG A 122 37.20 29.87 -3.64
C ARG A 122 36.06 29.11 -2.95
N GLY A 123 35.79 27.88 -3.39
CA GLY A 123 34.76 27.01 -2.80
C GLY A 123 33.34 27.20 -3.35
N ARG A 124 33.13 28.03 -4.39
CA ARG A 124 31.81 28.26 -5.00
C ARG A 124 31.80 27.94 -6.50
N LEU A 125 31.20 26.81 -6.87
CA LEU A 125 30.96 26.47 -8.27
C LEU A 125 29.76 27.25 -8.83
N SER A 126 29.85 27.67 -10.10
CA SER A 126 28.69 28.25 -10.80
C SER A 126 27.64 27.16 -11.08
N ARG A 127 26.35 27.54 -11.15
CA ARG A 127 25.27 26.59 -11.47
C ARG A 127 25.50 25.88 -12.82
N ASP A 128 26.06 26.57 -13.80
CA ASP A 128 26.38 25.98 -15.11
C ASP A 128 27.51 24.96 -15.03
N SER A 129 28.54 25.24 -14.21
CA SER A 129 29.60 24.28 -13.92
C SER A 129 29.06 23.03 -13.22
N VAL A 130 28.17 23.20 -12.23
CA VAL A 130 27.53 22.07 -11.51
C VAL A 130 26.71 21.21 -12.47
N ARG A 131 25.89 21.81 -13.33
CA ARG A 131 25.13 21.10 -14.38
C ARG A 131 26.05 20.37 -15.35
N GLY A 132 27.14 21.00 -15.78
CA GLY A 132 28.14 20.38 -16.65
C GLY A 132 28.80 19.14 -16.02
N PHE A 133 29.15 19.20 -14.73
CA PHE A 133 29.67 18.04 -14.00
C PHE A 133 28.63 16.94 -13.81
N GLN A 134 27.37 17.31 -13.55
CA GLN A 134 26.27 16.36 -13.43
C GLN A 134 26.02 15.60 -14.75
N GLN A 135 26.03 16.30 -15.88
CA GLN A 135 25.91 15.67 -17.20
C GLN A 135 27.08 14.73 -17.49
N LYS A 136 28.32 15.15 -17.20
CA LYS A 136 29.52 14.30 -17.34
C LYS A 136 29.45 13.05 -16.46
N ALA A 137 29.02 13.18 -15.20
CA ALA A 137 28.87 12.05 -14.29
C ALA A 137 27.80 11.05 -14.79
N LYS A 138 26.69 11.55 -15.34
CA LYS A 138 25.64 10.72 -15.95
C LYS A 138 26.17 9.95 -17.17
N LEU A 139 26.89 10.61 -18.07
CA LEU A 139 27.50 9.97 -19.24
C LEU A 139 28.50 8.87 -18.87
N GLN A 140 29.31 9.09 -17.83
CA GLN A 140 30.22 8.05 -17.32
C GLN A 140 29.45 6.85 -16.76
N ALA A 141 28.37 7.09 -16.01
CA ALA A 141 27.52 6.01 -15.48
C ALA A 141 26.88 5.18 -16.62
N GLU A 142 26.34 5.84 -17.64
CA GLU A 142 25.74 5.19 -18.81
C GLU A 142 26.76 4.38 -19.61
N GLY A 143 27.95 4.93 -19.86
CA GLY A 143 29.05 4.22 -20.52
C GLY A 143 29.49 2.97 -19.77
N TYR A 144 29.55 3.03 -18.43
CA TYR A 144 29.87 1.87 -17.61
C TYR A 144 28.75 0.81 -17.63
N ILE A 145 27.48 1.22 -17.63
CA ILE A 145 26.34 0.29 -17.78
C ILE A 145 26.40 -0.44 -19.13
N GLN A 146 26.71 0.27 -20.22
CA GLN A 146 26.88 -0.33 -21.55
C GLN A 146 28.03 -1.35 -21.56
N LEU A 147 29.17 -1.03 -20.94
CA LEU A 147 30.30 -1.95 -20.83
C LEU A 147 29.93 -3.24 -20.08
N GLN A 148 29.14 -3.13 -19.00
CA GLN A 148 28.70 -4.30 -18.24
C GLN A 148 27.68 -5.15 -19.00
N ARG A 149 26.77 -4.53 -19.76
CA ARG A 149 25.86 -5.26 -20.67
C ARG A 149 26.64 -6.03 -21.74
N PHE A 150 27.62 -5.38 -22.36
CA PHE A 150 28.53 -6.02 -23.31
C PHE A 150 29.32 -7.18 -22.69
N ALA A 151 29.82 -7.01 -21.45
CA ALA A 151 30.52 -8.06 -20.73
C ALA A 151 29.63 -9.28 -20.43
N ALA A 152 28.35 -9.04 -20.09
CA ALA A 152 27.35 -10.08 -19.87
C ALA A 152 27.02 -10.83 -21.17
N GLU A 153 26.84 -10.12 -22.28
CA GLU A 153 26.62 -10.70 -23.61
C GLU A 153 27.79 -11.60 -24.04
N CYS A 154 29.03 -11.12 -23.89
CA CYS A 154 30.22 -11.92 -24.14
C CYS A 154 30.26 -13.19 -23.26
N SER A 155 29.84 -13.09 -21.99
CA SER A 155 29.77 -14.23 -21.08
C SER A 155 28.72 -15.24 -21.51
N ASP A 156 27.57 -14.79 -22.01
CA ASP A 156 26.50 -15.66 -22.50
C ASP A 156 26.96 -16.42 -23.75
N ILE A 157 27.55 -15.72 -24.73
CA ILE A 157 28.12 -16.34 -25.94
C ILE A 157 29.16 -17.40 -25.56
N LEU A 158 30.11 -17.07 -24.67
CA LEU A 158 31.12 -18.03 -24.22
C LEU A 158 30.50 -19.24 -23.52
N THR A 159 29.46 -19.04 -22.71
CA THR A 159 28.75 -20.12 -22.01
C THR A 159 28.02 -21.03 -22.98
N ARG A 160 27.34 -20.48 -24.00
CA ARG A 160 26.70 -21.27 -25.07
C ARG A 160 27.72 -22.08 -25.86
N VAL A 161 28.83 -21.45 -26.27
CA VAL A 161 29.92 -22.14 -27.00
C VAL A 161 30.53 -23.24 -26.15
N ALA A 162 30.78 -23.00 -24.85
CA ALA A 162 31.31 -24.01 -23.94
C ALA A 162 30.33 -25.17 -23.72
N THR A 163 29.03 -24.87 -23.54
CA THR A 163 28.00 -25.91 -23.40
C THR A 163 27.90 -26.76 -24.65
N TYR A 164 27.97 -26.12 -25.83
CA TYR A 164 27.98 -26.81 -27.11
C TYR A 164 29.24 -27.68 -27.25
N ALA A 165 30.43 -27.15 -26.95
CA ALA A 165 31.67 -27.91 -26.98
C ALA A 165 31.66 -29.11 -26.02
N ASP A 166 31.18 -28.93 -24.79
CA ASP A 166 31.11 -30.00 -23.80
C ASP A 166 30.14 -31.11 -24.24
N SER A 167 29.06 -30.74 -24.95
CA SER A 167 28.11 -31.71 -25.51
C SER A 167 28.66 -32.51 -26.70
N GLN A 168 29.43 -31.88 -27.59
CA GLN A 168 29.91 -32.50 -28.84
C GLN A 168 31.28 -33.15 -28.71
N LEU A 169 32.17 -32.56 -27.91
CA LEU A 169 33.59 -32.93 -27.80
C LEU A 169 33.94 -33.56 -26.44
N HIS A 170 32.98 -33.68 -25.52
CA HIS A 170 33.18 -34.16 -24.15
C HIS A 170 34.28 -33.39 -23.39
N THR A 171 34.37 -32.08 -23.62
CA THR A 171 35.26 -31.16 -22.90
C THR A 171 34.69 -30.77 -21.53
N CYS A 172 35.44 -29.97 -20.76
CA CYS A 172 35.01 -29.37 -19.48
C CYS A 172 35.14 -27.83 -19.53
N CYS A 173 34.76 -27.22 -20.64
CA CYS A 173 34.85 -25.79 -20.88
C CYS A 173 33.89 -24.99 -19.99
N VAL A 174 32.71 -25.55 -19.66
CA VAL A 174 31.77 -24.91 -18.72
C VAL A 174 32.38 -24.81 -17.33
N ASP A 175 33.05 -25.86 -16.85
CA ASP A 175 33.75 -25.83 -15.56
C ASP A 175 34.86 -24.78 -15.57
N THR A 176 35.63 -24.71 -16.65
CA THR A 176 36.70 -23.70 -16.85
C THR A 176 36.15 -22.26 -16.85
N LEU A 177 35.00 -22.04 -17.49
CA LEU A 177 34.29 -20.77 -17.47
C LEU A 177 33.76 -20.43 -16.09
N SER A 178 33.16 -21.39 -15.37
CA SER A 178 32.60 -21.15 -14.04
C SER A 178 33.66 -20.66 -13.05
N VAL A 179 34.89 -21.19 -13.14
CA VAL A 179 36.05 -20.77 -12.34
C VAL A 179 36.53 -19.36 -12.73
N SER A 180 36.43 -19.00 -14.01
CA SER A 180 36.83 -17.68 -14.53
C SER A 180 35.76 -16.61 -14.32
N ALA A 181 34.47 -16.95 -14.40
CA ALA A 181 33.32 -16.08 -14.22
C ALA A 181 33.15 -15.66 -12.75
N ASN A 182 33.46 -16.55 -11.81
CA ASN A 182 33.51 -16.24 -10.36
C ASN A 182 34.53 -15.14 -9.98
N LYS A 183 35.39 -14.70 -10.92
CA LYS A 183 36.32 -13.57 -10.74
C LYS A 183 35.83 -12.25 -11.33
N ARG A 184 34.75 -12.25 -12.13
CA ARG A 184 34.14 -11.02 -12.66
C ARG A 184 33.08 -10.54 -11.68
N SER A 185 33.51 -9.86 -10.64
CA SER A 185 32.61 -8.99 -9.90
C SER A 185 32.83 -7.55 -10.38
N LEU A 186 31.75 -6.78 -10.30
CA LEU A 186 31.64 -5.35 -10.54
C LEU A 186 32.88 -4.57 -10.12
N SER A 187 33.45 -3.64 -10.90
CA SER A 187 34.43 -2.68 -10.34
C SER A 187 33.77 -1.79 -9.27
N SER A 188 33.86 -2.28 -8.04
CA SER A 188 33.43 -1.65 -6.80
C SER A 188 34.01 -0.25 -6.63
N ALA A 189 35.20 0.00 -7.19
CA ALA A 189 35.87 1.29 -7.15
C ALA A 189 35.10 2.36 -7.94
N PHE A 190 34.54 2.01 -9.09
CA PHE A 190 33.79 2.96 -9.93
C PHE A 190 32.57 3.53 -9.19
N VAL A 191 31.79 2.68 -8.53
CA VAL A 191 30.61 3.08 -7.74
C VAL A 191 31.00 4.02 -6.60
N VAL A 192 32.11 3.73 -5.91
CA VAL A 192 32.60 4.55 -4.78
C VAL A 192 33.02 5.94 -5.26
N VAL A 193 33.84 6.02 -6.32
CA VAL A 193 34.33 7.30 -6.85
C VAL A 193 33.14 8.10 -7.41
N LEU A 194 32.23 7.47 -8.13
CA LEU A 194 31.05 8.15 -8.67
C LEU A 194 30.11 8.64 -7.56
N SER A 195 29.95 7.87 -6.48
CA SER A 195 29.23 8.32 -5.28
C SER A 195 29.86 9.58 -4.67
N ASP A 196 31.20 9.66 -4.60
CA ASP A 196 31.90 10.86 -4.13
C ASP A 196 31.72 12.05 -5.09
N VAL A 197 31.74 11.81 -6.41
CA VAL A 197 31.45 12.83 -7.43
C VAL A 197 30.05 13.41 -7.22
N TYR A 198 29.02 12.56 -7.14
CA TYR A 198 27.64 13.03 -6.89
C TYR A 198 27.49 13.69 -5.52
N ASN A 199 28.23 13.23 -4.49
CA ASN A 199 28.20 13.88 -3.19
C ASN A 199 28.74 15.32 -3.26
N ALA A 200 29.86 15.52 -3.95
CA ALA A 200 30.43 16.85 -4.13
C ALA A 200 29.57 17.75 -5.03
N ILE A 201 28.87 17.20 -6.04
CA ILE A 201 27.85 17.94 -6.81
C ILE A 201 26.72 18.42 -5.88
N ARG A 202 26.19 17.54 -5.01
CA ARG A 202 25.14 17.89 -4.04
C ARG A 202 25.60 18.93 -3.01
N GLU A 203 26.85 18.85 -2.55
CA GLU A 203 27.43 19.84 -1.65
C GLU A 203 27.60 21.22 -2.32
N ALA A 204 27.87 21.25 -3.63
CA ALA A 204 27.93 22.48 -4.40
C ALA A 204 26.55 23.10 -4.65
N ASP A 205 25.51 22.28 -4.86
CA ASP A 205 24.15 22.74 -5.18
C ASP A 205 23.39 23.27 -3.95
N ASN A 206 23.64 22.70 -2.77
CA ASN A 206 22.96 23.04 -1.51
C ASN A 206 23.47 24.32 -0.81
N GLN A 207 24.30 25.15 -1.44
CA GLN A 207 24.84 26.39 -0.85
C GLN A 207 23.82 27.57 -0.83
N GLY A 208 22.66 27.38 -0.21
CA GLY A 208 21.78 28.47 0.25
C GLY A 208 22.25 29.08 1.57
N PRO A 209 21.69 30.23 2.02
CA PRO A 209 22.05 30.88 3.27
C PRO A 209 21.51 30.08 4.48
N GLY A 210 22.20 29.01 4.86
CA GLY A 210 21.90 28.19 6.03
C GLY A 210 23.18 27.50 6.51
N GLY A 211 23.67 27.89 7.69
CA GLY A 211 25.02 27.56 8.17
C GLY A 211 25.27 26.10 8.53
N ASP A 212 26.55 25.83 8.81
CA ASP A 212 27.15 24.59 9.35
C ASP A 212 26.55 24.17 10.71
N SER A 213 25.26 23.86 10.75
CA SER A 213 24.66 23.18 11.88
C SER A 213 25.01 21.69 11.79
N LYS A 214 25.65 21.18 12.84
CA LYS A 214 25.92 19.74 13.00
C LYS A 214 24.57 19.03 13.11
N TRP A 215 24.17 18.33 12.06
CA TRP A 215 22.88 17.66 12.02
C TRP A 215 22.76 16.63 13.15
N VAL A 216 21.70 16.76 13.96
CA VAL A 216 21.35 15.83 15.04
C VAL A 216 20.17 14.99 14.54
N ALA A 217 20.31 13.67 14.58
CA ALA A 217 19.25 12.78 14.16
C ALA A 217 18.00 12.97 15.03
N PRO A 218 16.82 13.26 14.45
CA PRO A 218 15.58 13.34 15.23
C PRO A 218 15.29 12.01 15.92
N SER A 219 14.85 12.08 17.18
CA SER A 219 14.56 10.92 18.04
C SER A 219 13.40 10.06 17.52
N SER A 220 12.50 10.66 16.74
CA SER A 220 11.46 9.97 15.97
C SER A 220 11.21 10.71 14.66
N PHE A 221 11.00 9.98 13.57
CA PHE A 221 10.60 10.53 12.27
C PHE A 221 9.81 9.45 11.51
N GLU A 222 8.92 9.88 10.63
CA GLU A 222 8.05 8.98 9.88
C GLU A 222 8.72 8.55 8.58
N ARG A 223 8.69 7.25 8.24
CA ARG A 223 9.16 6.79 6.92
C ARG A 223 8.21 5.80 6.28
N VAL A 224 7.94 6.02 4.99
CA VAL A 224 7.37 5.00 4.10
C VAL A 224 8.52 4.11 3.63
N THR A 225 8.35 2.80 3.74
CA THR A 225 9.36 1.82 3.32
C THR A 225 8.81 0.91 2.23
N SER A 226 9.46 0.92 1.07
CA SER A 226 9.14 0.06 -0.08
C SER A 226 10.29 -0.92 -0.32
N LYS A 227 9.97 -2.12 -0.81
CA LYS A 227 10.96 -3.18 -1.04
C LYS A 227 10.81 -3.74 -2.44
N TYR A 228 11.95 -4.04 -3.05
CA TYR A 228 12.03 -4.53 -4.40
C TYR A 228 13.04 -5.69 -4.49
N TRP A 229 12.81 -6.61 -5.41
CA TRP A 229 13.80 -7.62 -5.81
C TRP A 229 14.61 -7.12 -6.99
N VAL A 230 15.87 -7.50 -7.02
CA VAL A 230 16.81 -7.10 -8.07
C VAL A 230 17.63 -8.33 -8.45
N SER A 231 17.68 -8.63 -9.74
CA SER A 231 18.51 -9.70 -10.27
C SER A 231 19.98 -9.29 -10.30
N GLU A 232 20.86 -10.29 -10.27
CA GLU A 232 22.30 -10.05 -10.12
C GLU A 232 22.90 -9.25 -11.29
N ASP A 233 22.39 -9.48 -12.51
CA ASP A 233 22.80 -8.78 -13.74
C ASP A 233 22.42 -7.29 -13.75
N LYS A 234 21.40 -6.89 -12.99
CA LYS A 234 20.92 -5.50 -12.90
C LYS A 234 21.46 -4.72 -11.70
N LEU A 235 22.23 -5.38 -10.84
CA LEU A 235 22.75 -4.79 -9.60
C LEU A 235 23.63 -3.56 -9.86
N THR A 236 24.39 -3.55 -10.96
CA THR A 236 25.22 -2.41 -11.35
C THR A 236 24.40 -1.16 -11.61
N GLU A 237 23.37 -1.29 -12.44
CA GLU A 237 22.48 -0.20 -12.83
C GLU A 237 21.79 0.40 -11.61
N LEU A 238 21.34 -0.46 -10.68
CA LEU A 238 20.81 -0.04 -9.39
C LEU A 238 21.83 0.71 -8.53
N LEU A 239 23.06 0.20 -8.39
CA LEU A 239 24.09 0.82 -7.54
C LEU A 239 24.46 2.23 -8.03
N LEU A 240 24.55 2.41 -9.35
CA LEU A 240 24.86 3.70 -9.96
C LEU A 240 23.68 4.67 -9.81
N GLY A 241 22.45 4.20 -10.01
CA GLY A 241 21.24 4.99 -9.74
C GLY A 241 21.09 5.36 -8.26
N ALA A 242 21.46 4.46 -7.33
CA ALA A 242 21.44 4.76 -5.90
C ALA A 242 22.49 5.81 -5.52
N ALA A 243 23.69 5.76 -6.13
CA ALA A 243 24.77 6.72 -5.89
C ALA A 243 24.42 8.15 -6.38
N SER A 244 23.64 8.27 -7.47
CA SER A 244 23.16 9.57 -7.95
C SER A 244 22.18 10.25 -6.98
N GLU A 245 21.40 9.47 -6.24
CA GLU A 245 20.44 10.01 -5.27
C GLU A 245 21.05 10.28 -3.89
N ALA A 246 21.85 9.35 -3.37
CA ALA A 246 22.42 9.46 -2.03
C ALA A 246 23.86 8.96 -1.98
N PRO A 247 24.72 9.53 -1.12
CA PRO A 247 26.09 9.05 -0.99
C PRO A 247 26.15 7.68 -0.31
N LEU A 248 27.09 6.85 -0.75
CA LEU A 248 27.41 5.57 -0.11
C LEU A 248 27.82 5.81 1.35
N LEU A 249 27.13 5.13 2.26
CA LEU A 249 27.34 5.22 3.70
C LEU A 249 28.21 4.06 4.17
N VAL A 250 29.42 4.37 4.62
CA VAL A 250 30.33 3.42 5.29
C VAL A 250 30.38 3.77 6.78
N TYR A 251 30.02 2.82 7.63
CA TYR A 251 29.92 3.07 9.07
C TYR A 251 31.29 3.44 9.67
N GLY A 252 31.34 4.54 10.44
CA GLY A 252 32.60 5.06 10.98
C GLY A 252 33.38 5.98 10.03
N CYS A 253 32.96 6.11 8.77
CA CYS A 253 33.54 7.03 7.80
C CYS A 253 32.64 8.26 7.62
N SER A 254 33.21 9.45 7.79
CA SER A 254 32.63 10.75 7.40
C SER A 254 33.42 11.40 6.26
N GLY A 255 32.75 12.21 5.43
CA GLY A 255 33.36 12.88 4.27
C GLY A 255 33.54 11.96 3.06
N ARG A 256 34.33 12.42 2.08
CA ARG A 256 34.61 11.65 0.86
C ARG A 256 35.36 10.35 1.18
N LEU A 257 34.93 9.27 0.54
CA LEU A 257 35.53 7.94 0.73
C LEU A 257 36.90 7.85 0.06
N THR A 258 37.13 8.58 -1.02
CA THR A 258 38.39 8.60 -1.79
C THR A 258 39.53 9.38 -1.12
N SER A 259 39.27 10.27 -0.16
CA SER A 259 40.29 11.16 0.43
C SER A 259 40.94 10.63 1.71
N LYS A 260 40.38 9.60 2.35
CA LYS A 260 40.94 9.02 3.58
C LYS A 260 41.95 7.93 3.26
N ALA A 261 43.13 8.01 3.89
CA ALA A 261 44.17 6.98 3.81
C ALA A 261 43.67 5.57 4.22
N ASP A 262 42.69 5.49 5.12
CA ASP A 262 42.05 4.21 5.52
C ASP A 262 41.24 3.55 4.39
N CYS A 263 40.78 4.35 3.42
CA CYS A 263 40.04 3.90 2.24
C CYS A 263 40.94 3.65 1.02
N GLN A 264 42.25 3.93 1.10
CA GLN A 264 43.21 3.67 0.01
C GLN A 264 43.55 2.17 -0.18
N ARG A 265 42.90 1.27 0.58
CA ARG A 265 42.92 -0.18 0.31
C ARG A 265 41.90 -0.65 -0.74
N ILE A 266 41.25 0.28 -1.45
CA ILE A 266 40.37 -0.03 -2.60
C ILE A 266 41.26 -0.26 -3.85
N GLU A 267 42.20 -1.20 -3.75
CA GLU A 267 42.75 -1.87 -4.93
C GLU A 267 42.04 -3.23 -5.02
N GLY A 268 41.32 -3.38 -6.13
CA GLY A 268 40.50 -4.56 -6.41
C GLY A 268 39.06 -4.44 -5.95
N ASP A 269 38.30 -5.43 -6.37
CA ASP A 269 36.86 -5.49 -6.32
C ASP A 269 36.33 -5.88 -4.92
N LYS A 270 36.06 -4.88 -4.08
CA LYS A 270 35.76 -5.11 -2.65
C LYS A 270 34.66 -4.24 -2.05
N LEU A 271 33.69 -3.74 -2.83
CA LEU A 271 32.49 -3.07 -2.28
C LEU A 271 31.81 -4.00 -1.29
N TRP A 272 31.61 -5.26 -1.67
CA TRP A 272 30.90 -6.24 -0.87
C TRP A 272 31.74 -6.87 0.25
N ASP A 273 33.07 -6.85 0.12
CA ASP A 273 33.99 -7.48 1.08
C ASP A 273 34.52 -6.50 2.14
N THR A 274 34.73 -5.23 1.77
CA THR A 274 35.36 -4.23 2.65
C THR A 274 34.40 -3.14 3.09
N LEU A 275 33.51 -2.69 2.19
CA LEU A 275 32.67 -1.52 2.43
C LEU A 275 31.24 -1.90 2.88
N ALA A 276 30.72 -3.01 2.37
CA ALA A 276 29.42 -3.54 2.77
C ALA A 276 29.51 -4.16 4.16
N THR A 277 28.44 -4.00 4.93
CA THR A 277 28.36 -4.58 6.27
C THR A 277 27.71 -5.97 6.19
N THR A 278 28.41 -7.00 6.65
CA THR A 278 27.79 -8.32 6.87
C THR A 278 26.81 -8.24 8.04
N ILE A 279 25.60 -8.71 7.86
CA ILE A 279 24.54 -8.69 8.88
C ILE A 279 23.98 -10.08 9.04
N SER A 280 23.91 -10.53 10.29
CA SER A 280 23.25 -11.77 10.66
C SER A 280 22.10 -11.49 11.62
N SER A 281 20.99 -12.22 11.47
CA SER A 281 19.82 -12.08 12.33
C SER A 281 19.18 -13.44 12.55
N VAL A 282 19.12 -13.89 13.81
CA VAL A 282 18.43 -15.11 14.25
C VAL A 282 17.03 -14.72 14.69
N TYR A 283 16.03 -15.26 14.02
CA TYR A 283 14.62 -15.07 14.33
C TYR A 283 14.14 -16.19 15.26
N PHE A 284 13.26 -15.82 16.18
CA PHE A 284 12.68 -16.74 17.14
C PHE A 284 11.20 -16.96 16.80
N ASP A 285 10.73 -18.18 16.98
CA ASP A 285 9.31 -18.52 16.88
C ASP A 285 8.95 -19.61 17.89
N SER A 286 7.67 -19.79 18.15
CA SER A 286 7.16 -20.86 18.99
C SER A 286 7.19 -22.21 18.24
N PRO A 287 7.14 -23.36 18.95
CA PRO A 287 7.14 -24.68 18.32
C PRO A 287 6.01 -24.89 17.30
N ASP A 288 4.89 -24.21 17.51
CA ASP A 288 3.71 -24.21 16.65
C ASP A 288 3.72 -23.10 15.60
N MET A 289 4.81 -22.34 15.41
CA MET A 289 4.94 -21.28 14.38
C MET A 289 3.93 -20.13 14.54
N LYS A 290 3.64 -19.71 15.78
CA LYS A 290 2.65 -18.66 16.08
C LYS A 290 3.07 -17.31 15.50
N LEU A 291 4.32 -16.88 15.69
CA LEU A 291 4.77 -15.60 15.16
C LEU A 291 4.76 -15.62 13.62
N TYR A 292 5.12 -16.73 12.99
CA TYR A 292 4.94 -16.90 11.55
C TYR A 292 3.49 -16.68 11.12
N ARG A 293 2.53 -17.39 11.73
CA ARG A 293 1.10 -17.30 11.39
C ARG A 293 0.56 -15.88 11.56
N ASP A 294 0.86 -15.25 12.70
CA ASP A 294 0.42 -13.88 12.97
C ASP A 294 1.03 -12.88 11.97
N ARG A 295 2.29 -13.09 11.57
CA ARG A 295 3.01 -12.19 10.63
C ARG A 295 2.62 -12.39 9.18
N ILE A 296 2.30 -13.61 8.73
CA ILE A 296 1.82 -13.86 7.37
C ILE A 296 0.38 -13.40 7.19
N ALA A 297 -0.47 -13.61 8.21
CA ALA A 297 -1.83 -13.09 8.26
C ALA A 297 -1.91 -11.58 8.51
N ARG A 298 -0.79 -10.96 8.93
CA ARG A 298 -0.68 -9.51 9.23
C ARG A 298 -1.65 -9.08 10.33
N LEU A 299 -1.77 -9.89 11.39
CA LEU A 299 -2.63 -9.55 12.52
C LEU A 299 -2.17 -8.27 13.21
N GLU A 300 -3.13 -7.49 13.70
CA GLU A 300 -2.86 -6.35 14.56
C GLU A 300 -2.07 -6.80 15.80
N GLY A 301 -1.00 -6.06 16.13
CA GLY A 301 -0.09 -6.40 17.21
C GLY A 301 0.87 -7.56 16.91
N ALA A 302 0.95 -8.07 15.67
CA ALA A 302 1.81 -9.21 15.35
C ALA A 302 3.30 -8.93 15.60
N GLN A 303 3.88 -9.65 16.57
CA GLN A 303 5.25 -9.48 17.05
C GLN A 303 6.25 -10.35 16.28
N LEU A 304 7.49 -9.87 16.16
CA LEU A 304 8.62 -10.63 15.63
C LEU A 304 9.89 -10.28 16.40
N LEU A 305 10.42 -11.27 17.13
CA LEU A 305 11.64 -11.15 17.90
C LEU A 305 12.84 -11.68 17.10
N ARG A 306 13.96 -10.96 17.14
CA ARG A 306 15.22 -11.42 16.56
C ARG A 306 16.45 -10.91 17.32
N ALA A 307 17.50 -11.72 17.33
CA ALA A 307 18.83 -11.32 17.77
C ALA A 307 19.68 -11.01 16.53
N ARG A 308 20.37 -9.86 16.52
CA ARG A 308 21.13 -9.34 15.39
C ARG A 308 22.54 -8.95 15.80
N TRP A 309 23.49 -9.19 14.90
CA TRP A 309 24.85 -8.68 15.00
C TRP A 309 25.38 -8.22 13.64
N TYR A 310 26.46 -7.46 13.66
CA TYR A 310 27.16 -6.93 12.49
C TYR A 310 28.57 -7.51 12.43
N GLY A 311 29.01 -7.94 11.25
CA GLY A 311 30.29 -8.63 11.06
C GLY A 311 30.29 -10.03 11.67
N LYS A 312 31.42 -10.40 12.28
CA LYS A 312 31.60 -11.71 12.93
C LYS A 312 30.72 -11.84 14.18
N LYS A 313 30.25 -13.06 14.48
CA LYS A 313 29.49 -13.33 15.71
C LYS A 313 30.20 -12.79 16.96
N PRO A 314 29.50 -12.00 17.80
CA PRO A 314 30.05 -11.52 19.06
C PRO A 314 30.29 -12.69 20.02
N THR A 315 31.25 -12.53 20.94
CA THR A 315 31.60 -13.56 21.93
C THR A 315 31.70 -12.93 23.31
N GLY A 316 31.12 -13.57 24.32
CA GLY A 316 31.31 -13.19 25.72
C GLY A 316 30.68 -11.82 26.03
N SER A 317 31.52 -10.80 26.26
CA SER A 317 31.07 -9.46 26.68
C SER A 317 30.63 -8.54 25.53
N LYS A 318 30.84 -8.95 24.27
CA LYS A 318 30.45 -8.12 23.12
C LYS A 318 28.91 -8.05 22.98
N PRO A 319 28.36 -6.89 22.59
CA PRO A 319 26.91 -6.71 22.54
C PRO A 319 26.26 -7.42 21.34
N VAL A 320 25.05 -7.92 21.58
CA VAL A 320 24.08 -8.44 20.59
C VAL A 320 22.86 -7.52 20.63
N PHE A 321 22.31 -7.19 19.46
CA PHE A 321 21.11 -6.37 19.34
C PHE A 321 19.88 -7.27 19.37
N LEU A 322 19.10 -7.24 20.46
CA LEU A 322 17.77 -7.80 20.48
C LEU A 322 16.80 -6.80 19.87
N GLU A 323 16.05 -7.20 18.85
CA GLU A 323 15.08 -6.36 18.17
C GLU A 323 13.68 -6.98 18.22
N LEU A 324 12.69 -6.17 18.59
CA LEU A 324 11.28 -6.54 18.58
C LEU A 324 10.56 -5.67 17.56
N LYS A 325 9.85 -6.32 16.64
CA LYS A 325 9.00 -5.62 15.67
C LYS A 325 7.54 -5.93 15.97
N THR A 326 6.76 -4.89 16.21
CA THR A 326 5.31 -5.01 16.41
C THR A 326 4.60 -4.43 15.19
N HIS A 327 3.77 -5.25 14.54
CA HIS A 327 2.93 -4.78 13.46
C HIS A 327 1.72 -4.05 14.05
N HIS A 328 1.45 -2.86 13.53
CA HIS A 328 0.19 -2.16 13.71
C HIS A 328 -0.41 -1.87 12.34
N GLU A 329 -1.70 -2.15 12.21
CA GLU A 329 -2.54 -1.86 11.07
C GLU A 329 -2.81 -0.37 10.95
N LYS A 330 -3.05 0.08 9.71
CA LYS A 330 -3.18 1.52 9.44
C LYS A 330 -4.36 2.17 10.17
N TRP A 331 -5.40 1.40 10.50
CA TRP A 331 -6.60 1.90 11.17
C TRP A 331 -6.41 2.13 12.67
N VAL A 332 -5.35 1.60 13.28
CA VAL A 332 -5.12 1.68 14.75
C VAL A 332 -4.54 3.05 15.17
N ASN A 333 -4.34 3.97 14.22
CA ASN A 333 -3.63 5.25 14.40
C ASN A 333 -2.27 5.12 15.11
N THR A 334 -1.76 3.89 15.22
CA THR A 334 -0.49 3.53 15.84
C THR A 334 0.36 2.92 14.74
N LYS A 335 1.60 3.37 14.60
CA LYS A 335 2.49 2.89 13.53
C LYS A 335 3.20 1.63 13.96
N SER A 336 3.46 0.73 13.02
CA SER A 336 4.27 -0.47 13.28
C SER A 336 5.62 -0.06 13.88
N VAL A 337 5.92 -0.52 15.10
CA VAL A 337 7.09 -0.10 15.86
C VAL A 337 8.23 -1.11 15.70
N LYS A 338 9.47 -0.60 15.65
CA LYS A 338 10.69 -1.40 15.76
C LYS A 338 11.53 -0.88 16.92
N GLU A 339 11.63 -1.69 17.97
CA GLU A 339 12.42 -1.39 19.16
C GLU A 339 13.64 -2.30 19.24
N ARG A 340 14.66 -1.87 19.98
CA ARG A 340 15.87 -2.65 20.19
C ARG A 340 16.51 -2.39 21.55
N VAL A 341 17.18 -3.40 22.08
CA VAL A 341 18.01 -3.32 23.28
C VAL A 341 19.31 -4.10 23.05
N ASN A 342 20.41 -3.62 23.60
CA ASN A 342 21.69 -4.31 23.55
C ASN A 342 21.88 -5.13 24.82
N ILE A 343 22.26 -6.40 24.67
CA ILE A 343 22.70 -7.26 25.79
C ILE A 343 24.03 -7.92 25.43
N ARG A 344 24.80 -8.41 26.41
CA ARG A 344 26.04 -9.15 26.10
C ARG A 344 25.68 -10.53 25.55
N GLU A 345 26.52 -11.06 24.67
CA GLU A 345 26.32 -12.40 24.12
C GLU A 345 26.24 -13.48 25.21
N ALA A 346 27.07 -13.38 26.26
CA ALA A 346 27.05 -14.28 27.41
C ALA A 346 25.68 -14.30 28.14
N ASP A 347 24.94 -13.20 28.11
CA ASP A 347 23.64 -13.09 28.78
C ASP A 347 22.49 -13.70 27.95
N MET A 348 22.72 -14.10 26.70
CA MET A 348 21.68 -14.70 25.85
C MET A 348 21.08 -15.97 26.45
N LYS A 349 21.92 -16.81 27.07
CA LYS A 349 21.45 -18.03 27.74
C LYS A 349 20.49 -17.72 28.88
N HIS A 350 20.76 -16.66 29.62
CA HIS A 350 19.87 -16.21 30.70
C HIS A 350 18.58 -15.62 30.13
N PHE A 351 18.67 -14.84 29.06
CA PHE A 351 17.52 -14.23 28.38
C PHE A 351 16.53 -15.28 27.85
N LEU A 352 17.03 -16.41 27.34
CA LEU A 352 16.20 -17.50 26.83
C LEU A 352 15.75 -18.51 27.89
N ALA A 353 16.20 -18.38 29.14
CA ALA A 353 15.82 -19.31 30.20
C ALA A 353 14.35 -19.12 30.61
N HIS A 354 13.58 -20.21 30.76
CA HIS A 354 12.17 -20.19 31.19
C HIS A 354 11.98 -19.92 32.69
N ARG A 355 12.65 -18.89 33.22
CA ARG A 355 12.46 -18.38 34.58
C ARG A 355 11.75 -17.03 34.51
N LYS A 356 10.95 -16.67 35.52
CA LYS A 356 10.35 -15.32 35.56
C LYS A 356 11.41 -14.29 35.94
N TRP A 357 11.44 -13.15 35.24
CA TRP A 357 12.30 -12.01 35.57
C TRP A 357 11.52 -10.88 36.25
N THR A 358 12.21 -10.17 37.12
CA THR A 358 11.83 -8.86 37.64
C THR A 358 12.44 -7.74 36.79
N ILE A 359 12.02 -6.49 37.03
CA ILE A 359 12.63 -5.34 36.36
C ILE A 359 14.11 -5.16 36.77
N ALA A 360 14.48 -5.51 37.99
CA ALA A 360 15.86 -5.45 38.48
C ALA A 360 16.77 -6.42 37.72
N ASP A 361 16.28 -7.62 37.39
CA ASP A 361 17.01 -8.58 36.57
C ASP A 361 17.31 -7.99 35.18
N ALA A 362 16.30 -7.38 34.55
CA ALA A 362 16.45 -6.75 33.24
C ALA A 362 17.41 -5.55 33.29
N GLN A 363 17.30 -4.68 34.31
CA GLN A 363 18.21 -3.55 34.51
C GLN A 363 19.67 -4.00 34.64
N SER A 364 19.93 -5.07 35.40
CA SER A 364 21.28 -5.60 35.59
C SER A 364 21.95 -6.03 34.29
N ILE A 365 21.19 -6.69 33.39
CA ILE A 365 21.69 -7.17 32.10
C ILE A 365 21.91 -6.02 31.13
N VAL A 366 20.99 -5.05 31.11
CA VAL A 366 21.12 -3.88 30.23
C VAL A 366 22.30 -3.01 30.64
N LEU A 367 22.49 -2.75 31.94
CA LEU A 367 23.65 -2.03 32.48
C LEU A 367 24.96 -2.71 32.14
N ALA A 368 25.00 -4.04 32.21
CA ALA A 368 26.22 -4.80 31.92
C ALA A 368 26.66 -4.67 30.45
N ALA A 369 25.73 -4.43 29.53
CA ALA A 369 26.00 -4.25 28.10
C ALA A 369 26.21 -2.79 27.67
N ASN A 370 25.64 -1.83 28.40
CA ASN A 370 25.64 -0.40 28.05
C ASN A 370 26.17 0.40 29.25
N LYS A 371 27.49 0.50 29.34
CA LYS A 371 28.16 1.33 30.34
C LYS A 371 27.78 2.80 30.11
N ASP A 372 27.55 3.53 31.19
CA ASP A 372 27.31 4.98 31.18
C ASP A 372 25.96 5.45 30.57
N MET A 373 24.94 4.59 30.58
CA MET A 373 23.59 4.95 30.12
C MET A 373 22.79 5.69 31.21
N GLY A 374 22.06 6.75 30.84
CA GLY A 374 21.25 7.54 31.77
C GLY A 374 20.07 6.75 32.37
N GLU A 375 19.60 7.14 33.56
CA GLU A 375 18.57 6.40 34.31
C GLU A 375 17.25 6.21 33.54
N GLU A 376 16.81 7.24 32.81
CA GLU A 376 15.57 7.18 32.02
C GLU A 376 15.70 6.21 30.83
N GLU A 377 16.81 6.28 30.09
CA GLU A 377 17.10 5.37 28.97
C GLU A 377 17.25 3.93 29.45
N LEU A 378 17.89 3.73 30.61
CA LEU A 378 18.01 2.44 31.26
C LEU A 378 16.65 1.85 31.61
N CYS A 379 15.76 2.65 32.20
CA CYS A 379 14.42 2.19 32.56
C CYS A 379 13.62 1.77 31.31
N LYS A 380 13.66 2.55 30.23
CA LYS A 380 13.02 2.20 28.94
C LYS A 380 13.59 0.92 28.35
N ALA A 381 14.92 0.79 28.29
CA ALA A 381 15.60 -0.39 27.76
C ALA A 381 15.33 -1.66 28.61
N ALA A 382 15.29 -1.53 29.94
CA ALA A 382 14.99 -2.64 30.84
C ALA A 382 13.53 -3.10 30.72
N ASN A 383 12.57 -2.17 30.60
CA ASN A 383 11.16 -2.50 30.36
C ASN A 383 10.95 -3.23 29.03
N LEU A 384 11.65 -2.78 27.97
CA LEU A 384 11.63 -3.45 26.68
C LEU A 384 12.22 -4.86 26.77
N LEU A 385 13.38 -5.03 27.42
CA LEU A 385 14.01 -6.34 27.60
C LEU A 385 13.11 -7.29 28.40
N LEU A 386 12.48 -6.80 29.46
CA LEU A 386 11.52 -7.58 30.26
C LEU A 386 10.31 -8.00 29.42
N THR A 387 9.81 -7.13 28.54
CA THR A 387 8.72 -7.43 27.61
C THR A 387 9.12 -8.54 26.62
N MET A 388 10.31 -8.43 26.02
CA MET A 388 10.86 -9.47 25.14
C MET A 388 11.03 -10.80 25.88
N HIS A 389 11.52 -10.79 27.10
CA HIS A 389 11.71 -11.99 27.90
C HIS A 389 10.36 -12.65 28.28
N LYS A 390 9.36 -11.86 28.69
CA LYS A 390 7.98 -12.35 28.92
C LYS A 390 7.41 -13.01 27.66
N LEU A 391 7.70 -12.47 26.48
CA LEU A 391 7.29 -13.06 25.21
C LEU A 391 7.95 -14.43 24.98
N VAL A 392 9.26 -14.54 25.24
CA VAL A 392 10.02 -15.80 25.15
C VAL A 392 9.41 -16.87 26.05
N VAL A 393 9.16 -16.55 27.32
CA VAL A 393 8.60 -17.50 28.28
C VAL A 393 7.15 -17.89 27.93
N ARG A 394 6.32 -16.90 27.55
CA ARG A 394 4.89 -17.13 27.26
C ARG A 394 4.66 -18.02 26.04
N LEU A 395 5.46 -17.84 24.99
CA LEU A 395 5.28 -18.55 23.72
C LEU A 395 6.30 -19.68 23.50
N ASP A 396 7.13 -19.98 24.50
CA ASP A 396 8.25 -20.93 24.39
C ASP A 396 9.10 -20.65 23.14
N LEU A 397 9.51 -19.38 22.96
CA LEU A 397 10.23 -18.98 21.75
C LEU A 397 11.61 -19.63 21.66
N ARG A 398 11.91 -20.23 20.51
CA ARG A 398 13.18 -20.90 20.20
C ARG A 398 13.79 -20.35 18.91
N PRO A 399 15.12 -20.47 18.73
CA PRO A 399 15.76 -20.14 17.46
C PRO A 399 15.09 -20.91 16.32
N CYS A 400 14.61 -20.18 15.31
CA CYS A 400 13.87 -20.76 14.18
C CYS A 400 14.70 -20.68 12.90
N VAL A 401 15.13 -19.48 12.52
CA VAL A 401 15.85 -19.27 11.26
C VAL A 401 16.84 -18.13 11.39
N ARG A 402 18.02 -18.27 10.79
CA ARG A 402 18.98 -17.18 10.63
C ARG A 402 18.92 -16.64 9.20
N SER A 403 18.95 -15.32 9.06
CA SER A 403 19.28 -14.67 7.79
C SER A 403 20.66 -14.02 7.88
N ALA A 404 21.56 -14.36 6.96
CA ALA A 404 22.87 -13.74 6.79
C ALA A 404 22.96 -13.07 5.40
N TYR A 405 23.50 -11.87 5.31
CA TYR A 405 23.59 -11.12 4.05
C TYR A 405 24.60 -9.97 4.13
N SER A 406 25.03 -9.45 2.98
CA SER A 406 25.87 -8.25 2.87
C SER A 406 25.03 -7.04 2.49
N ARG A 407 25.19 -5.93 3.22
CA ARG A 407 24.40 -4.70 3.01
C ARG A 407 25.27 -3.54 2.53
N ALA A 408 24.88 -2.95 1.40
CA ALA A 408 25.27 -1.60 1.00
C ALA A 408 24.16 -0.62 1.41
N ALA A 409 24.53 0.56 1.90
CA ALA A 409 23.59 1.60 2.31
C ALA A 409 23.98 2.93 1.69
N PHE A 410 22.99 3.70 1.23
CA PHE A 410 23.20 5.06 0.73
C PHE A 410 22.33 6.00 1.53
N GLN A 411 22.96 7.01 2.13
CA GLN A 411 22.30 7.99 2.96
C GLN A 411 23.19 9.21 3.15
N SER A 412 22.62 10.41 3.02
CA SER A 412 23.31 11.64 3.40
C SER A 412 23.63 11.65 4.91
N PRO A 413 24.83 12.11 5.31
CA PRO A 413 25.14 12.31 6.73
C PRO A 413 24.40 13.51 7.35
N LYS A 414 23.88 14.41 6.52
CA LYS A 414 23.17 15.63 6.93
C LYS A 414 21.64 15.51 6.81
N ASP A 415 21.14 14.44 6.18
CA ASP A 415 19.72 14.31 5.85
C ASP A 415 19.21 12.88 6.05
N ASN A 416 18.01 12.79 6.63
CA ASN A 416 17.27 11.57 6.91
C ASN A 416 16.09 11.35 5.95
N SER A 417 15.86 12.24 5.00
CA SER A 417 14.74 12.19 4.05
C SER A 417 14.73 10.90 3.23
N LEU A 418 15.92 10.50 2.74
CA LEU A 418 16.11 9.34 1.88
C LEU A 418 17.16 8.40 2.47
N ARG A 419 16.80 7.12 2.61
CA ARG A 419 17.76 6.05 2.89
C ARG A 419 17.50 4.87 1.98
N LEU A 420 18.54 4.48 1.25
CA LEU A 420 18.53 3.33 0.35
C LEU A 420 19.37 2.21 0.96
N THR A 421 18.90 0.97 0.89
CA THR A 421 19.72 -0.18 1.27
C THR A 421 19.56 -1.34 0.30
N ILE A 422 20.66 -1.99 -0.04
CA ILE A 422 20.71 -3.16 -0.92
C ILE A 422 21.27 -4.32 -0.10
N ASP A 423 20.49 -5.39 0.04
CA ASP A 423 20.89 -6.62 0.69
C ASP A 423 21.21 -7.68 -0.39
N ARG A 424 22.48 -8.06 -0.53
CA ARG A 424 22.98 -9.08 -1.47
C ARG A 424 23.33 -10.37 -0.73
N ASN A 425 23.38 -11.50 -1.44
CA ASN A 425 23.78 -12.82 -0.92
C ASN A 425 23.00 -13.21 0.34
N ILE A 426 21.67 -13.16 0.25
CA ILE A 426 20.80 -13.46 1.38
C ILE A 426 20.71 -14.97 1.57
N THR A 427 21.42 -15.48 2.56
CA THR A 427 21.42 -16.89 2.94
C THR A 427 20.54 -17.10 4.17
N LEU A 428 19.64 -18.07 4.09
CA LEU A 428 18.73 -18.50 5.15
C LEU A 428 19.25 -19.81 5.72
N ILE A 429 19.34 -19.94 7.04
CA ILE A 429 19.90 -21.11 7.73
C ILE A 429 18.91 -21.61 8.78
N ASP A 430 18.66 -22.92 8.80
CA ASP A 430 17.81 -23.58 9.80
C ASP A 430 18.50 -23.59 11.17
N GLU A 431 17.91 -22.89 12.15
CA GLU A 431 18.42 -22.79 13.52
C GLU A 431 17.74 -23.78 14.48
N THR A 432 16.74 -24.53 14.01
CA THR A 432 15.97 -25.43 14.88
C THR A 432 16.75 -26.65 15.36
N ARG A 433 17.87 -26.97 14.69
CA ARG A 433 18.76 -28.08 15.03
C ARG A 433 19.89 -27.69 16.00
N THR A 434 19.82 -26.49 16.57
CA THR A 434 20.80 -26.02 17.54
C THR A 434 20.81 -26.88 18.81
N SER A 435 21.99 -27.13 19.38
CA SER A 435 22.13 -27.90 20.62
C SER A 435 21.38 -27.24 21.80
N SER A 436 20.87 -28.07 22.71
CA SER A 436 20.10 -27.63 23.88
C SER A 436 20.85 -26.55 24.66
N GLY A 437 20.26 -25.35 24.76
CA GLY A 437 20.80 -24.21 25.50
C GLY A 437 21.66 -23.22 24.70
N SER A 438 21.94 -23.47 23.41
CA SER A 438 22.53 -22.45 22.53
C SER A 438 21.44 -21.67 21.79
N TRP A 439 21.66 -20.37 21.61
CA TRP A 439 20.70 -19.47 20.96
C TRP A 439 20.88 -19.37 19.44
N CYS A 440 21.99 -19.90 18.91
CA CYS A 440 22.22 -20.05 17.47
C CYS A 440 23.45 -20.94 17.19
N LEU A 441 23.53 -21.49 15.97
CA LEU A 441 24.69 -22.24 15.49
C LEU A 441 26.00 -21.40 15.54
N PRO A 442 27.16 -22.02 15.77
CA PRO A 442 28.45 -21.35 15.59
C PRO A 442 28.64 -20.88 14.14
N ASP A 443 29.35 -19.76 13.95
CA ASP A 443 29.66 -19.29 12.58
C ASP A 443 30.61 -20.25 11.88
N ASP A 444 31.45 -21.00 12.56
CA ASP A 444 32.37 -21.99 11.98
C ASP A 444 31.74 -23.38 11.80
N ALA A 445 30.50 -23.58 12.23
CA ALA A 445 29.84 -24.89 12.16
C ALA A 445 29.67 -25.34 10.71
N VAL A 446 30.05 -26.58 10.41
CA VAL A 446 29.83 -27.20 9.11
C VAL A 446 28.39 -27.71 9.05
N ILE A 447 27.58 -27.15 8.14
CA ILE A 447 26.17 -27.50 7.96
C ILE A 447 25.94 -28.24 6.65
N GLY A 448 24.91 -29.09 6.64
CA GLY A 448 24.44 -29.76 5.42
C GLY A 448 23.83 -28.76 4.45
N SER A 449 23.89 -29.08 3.15
CA SER A 449 23.29 -28.27 2.09
C SER A 449 21.76 -28.15 2.23
N ASP A 450 21.12 -29.07 2.95
CA ASP A 450 19.69 -29.03 3.28
C ASP A 450 19.32 -27.94 4.29
N MET A 451 20.29 -27.51 5.11
CA MET A 451 20.10 -26.55 6.20
C MET A 451 20.33 -25.09 5.80
N ALA A 452 20.85 -24.84 4.59
CA ALA A 452 21.07 -23.49 4.07
C ALA A 452 20.41 -23.30 2.70
N ARG A 453 19.70 -22.20 2.52
CA ARG A 453 19.04 -21.84 1.25
C ARG A 453 19.30 -20.39 0.93
N THR A 454 19.67 -20.09 -0.31
CA THR A 454 19.95 -18.73 -0.77
C THR A 454 18.73 -18.16 -1.48
N VAL A 455 18.38 -16.91 -1.15
CA VAL A 455 17.32 -16.18 -1.85
C VAL A 455 17.85 -15.78 -3.24
N PRO A 456 17.09 -16.00 -4.32
CA PRO A 456 17.55 -15.82 -5.70
C PRO A 456 17.75 -14.36 -6.14
N TYR A 457 17.32 -13.38 -5.32
CA TYR A 457 17.41 -11.96 -5.62
C TYR A 457 18.11 -11.18 -4.51
N ALA A 458 18.78 -10.10 -4.89
CA ALA A 458 19.08 -9.03 -3.97
C ALA A 458 17.78 -8.31 -3.55
N VAL A 459 17.75 -7.76 -2.33
CA VAL A 459 16.60 -7.00 -1.83
C VAL A 459 16.98 -5.54 -1.69
N TYR A 460 16.34 -4.70 -2.50
CA TYR A 460 16.44 -3.27 -2.44
C TYR A 460 15.33 -2.68 -1.55
N GLU A 461 15.68 -1.78 -0.64
CA GLU A 461 14.75 -1.14 0.28
C GLU A 461 14.94 0.38 0.23
N ILE A 462 13.86 1.09 -0.12
CA ILE A 462 13.79 2.56 -0.18
C ILE A 462 13.03 3.02 1.06
N LYS A 463 13.59 3.99 1.80
CA LYS A 463 12.96 4.59 2.98
C LYS A 463 12.88 6.10 2.78
N LEU A 464 11.65 6.61 2.68
CA LEU A 464 11.33 8.02 2.40
C LEU A 464 10.64 8.65 3.59
N ALA A 465 11.05 9.85 4.00
CA ALA A 465 10.42 10.60 5.07
C ALA A 465 9.21 11.42 4.58
N GLY A 466 8.20 10.74 4.03
CA GLY A 466 6.94 11.36 3.59
C GLY A 466 6.96 12.01 2.20
N SER A 467 8.11 12.05 1.52
CA SER A 467 8.23 12.53 0.14
C SER A 467 7.77 11.47 -0.88
N GLU A 468 7.47 11.92 -2.09
CA GLU A 468 7.27 11.04 -3.25
C GLU A 468 8.57 10.30 -3.63
N MET A 469 8.44 9.23 -4.41
CA MET A 469 9.58 8.46 -4.89
C MET A 469 10.39 9.28 -5.90
N PRO A 470 11.73 9.38 -5.77
CA PRO A 470 12.55 10.11 -6.73
C PRO A 470 12.37 9.58 -8.16
N ALA A 471 12.40 10.48 -9.15
CA ALA A 471 12.17 10.15 -10.56
C ALA A 471 13.16 9.10 -11.11
N SER A 472 14.42 9.11 -10.65
CA SER A 472 15.41 8.08 -11.02
C SER A 472 15.01 6.69 -10.51
N MET A 473 14.42 6.61 -9.32
CA MET A 473 13.96 5.36 -8.72
C MET A 473 12.68 4.86 -9.40
N GLN A 474 11.81 5.79 -9.82
CA GLN A 474 10.67 5.47 -10.68
C GLN A 474 11.15 4.92 -12.03
N ALA A 475 12.15 5.53 -12.66
CA ALA A 475 12.72 5.03 -13.91
C ALA A 475 13.33 3.62 -13.78
N LEU A 476 13.95 3.28 -12.64
CA LEU A 476 14.42 1.92 -12.37
C LEU A 476 13.28 0.90 -12.23
N LEU A 477 12.12 1.33 -11.71
CA LEU A 477 10.92 0.49 -11.63
C LEU A 477 10.32 0.28 -13.02
N ASP A 478 10.17 1.36 -13.79
CA ASP A 478 9.56 1.35 -15.12
C ASP A 478 10.41 0.58 -16.14
N SER A 479 11.74 0.63 -16.01
CA SER A 479 12.68 -0.15 -16.83
C SER A 479 12.79 -1.63 -16.45
N GLY A 480 12.17 -2.06 -15.34
CA GLY A 480 12.22 -3.44 -14.86
C GLY A 480 13.54 -3.83 -14.18
N VAL A 481 14.42 -2.86 -13.87
CA VAL A 481 15.65 -3.10 -13.08
C VAL A 481 15.30 -3.55 -11.66
N ILE A 482 14.25 -2.97 -11.09
CA ILE A 482 13.71 -3.37 -9.78
C ILE A 482 12.29 -3.95 -9.95
N LEU A 483 12.02 -5.04 -9.23
CA LEU A 483 10.72 -5.73 -9.26
C LEU A 483 9.99 -5.53 -7.93
N ASP A 484 8.69 -5.25 -7.96
CA ASP A 484 7.90 -5.05 -6.74
C ASP A 484 7.93 -6.28 -5.81
N ALA A 485 8.53 -6.10 -4.64
CA ALA A 485 8.63 -7.11 -3.58
C ALA A 485 7.87 -6.66 -2.33
N ALA A 486 6.67 -6.12 -2.53
CA ALA A 486 5.78 -5.66 -1.47
C ALA A 486 5.75 -6.63 -0.29
N LYS A 487 6.08 -6.11 0.91
CA LYS A 487 6.05 -6.85 2.19
C LYS A 487 6.95 -8.09 2.27
N PHE A 488 7.91 -8.25 1.36
CA PHE A 488 8.89 -9.35 1.43
C PHE A 488 9.56 -9.44 2.81
N SER A 489 9.70 -10.67 3.32
CA SER A 489 10.21 -10.94 4.67
C SER A 489 11.18 -12.11 4.68
N LYS A 490 12.45 -11.82 5.00
CA LYS A 490 13.50 -12.83 5.19
C LYS A 490 13.10 -13.91 6.20
N PHE A 491 12.38 -13.53 7.26
CA PHE A 491 11.84 -14.46 8.26
C PHE A 491 10.79 -15.40 7.66
N LEU A 492 9.77 -14.86 6.99
CA LEU A 492 8.70 -15.68 6.42
C LEU A 492 9.24 -16.62 5.34
N THR A 493 10.18 -16.14 4.51
CA THR A 493 10.84 -16.97 3.50
C THR A 493 11.57 -18.15 4.13
N GLY A 494 12.42 -17.90 5.13
CA GLY A 494 13.22 -18.95 5.75
C GLY A 494 12.42 -19.90 6.64
N ALA A 495 11.48 -19.37 7.43
CA ALA A 495 10.58 -20.18 8.24
C ALA A 495 9.73 -21.11 7.35
N ALA A 496 9.20 -20.61 6.23
CA ALA A 496 8.44 -21.45 5.30
C ALA A 496 9.28 -22.50 4.59
N ALA A 497 10.54 -22.16 4.25
CA ALA A 497 11.43 -23.08 3.57
C ALA A 497 11.86 -24.27 4.45
N PHE A 498 12.09 -24.04 5.76
CA PHE A 498 12.58 -25.08 6.68
C PHE A 498 11.49 -25.72 7.53
N GLN A 499 10.43 -24.99 7.87
CA GLN A 499 9.34 -25.46 8.74
C GLN A 499 8.02 -25.67 7.96
N GLY A 500 8.11 -25.91 6.64
CA GLY A 500 6.95 -26.12 5.75
C GLY A 500 5.93 -27.13 6.29
N GLY A 501 6.38 -28.23 6.90
CA GLY A 501 5.49 -29.25 7.47
C GLY A 501 4.62 -28.78 8.66
N LYS A 502 4.95 -27.64 9.29
CA LYS A 502 4.21 -27.07 10.43
C LYS A 502 3.28 -25.92 10.04
N ILE A 503 3.34 -25.49 8.79
CA ILE A 503 2.61 -24.33 8.29
C ILE A 503 1.67 -24.74 7.16
N ASN A 504 0.54 -24.05 7.06
CA ASN A 504 -0.50 -24.29 6.06
C ASN A 504 -0.60 -23.18 5.02
N VAL A 505 0.12 -22.06 5.21
CA VAL A 505 0.11 -20.91 4.31
C VAL A 505 1.55 -20.54 3.96
N LEU A 506 1.85 -20.46 2.66
CA LEU A 506 3.13 -20.01 2.11
C LEU A 506 3.03 -18.53 1.69
N PRO A 507 4.13 -17.77 1.67
CA PRO A 507 4.10 -16.39 1.17
C PRO A 507 3.83 -16.34 -0.34
N TYR A 508 3.23 -15.26 -0.84
CA TYR A 508 2.87 -15.10 -2.28
C TYR A 508 4.05 -15.31 -3.23
N TRP A 509 5.27 -14.99 -2.80
CA TRP A 509 6.46 -15.15 -3.63
C TRP A 509 6.85 -16.62 -3.84
N ALA A 510 6.19 -17.57 -3.19
CA ALA A 510 6.34 -18.99 -3.48
C ALA A 510 5.80 -19.40 -4.86
N GLU A 511 4.99 -18.55 -5.51
CA GLU A 511 4.47 -18.74 -6.88
C GLU A 511 5.50 -18.45 -7.97
N TYR A 512 6.59 -17.74 -7.64
CA TYR A 512 7.58 -17.32 -8.62
C TYR A 512 8.51 -18.49 -8.93
N ASP A 513 8.72 -18.81 -10.20
CA ASP A 513 9.57 -19.92 -10.65
C ASP A 513 10.95 -19.93 -10.00
N THR A 514 11.55 -18.74 -9.80
CA THR A 514 12.86 -18.57 -9.15
C THR A 514 12.86 -18.93 -7.66
N PHE A 515 11.71 -18.85 -6.99
CA PHE A 515 11.53 -19.22 -5.58
C PHE A 515 11.00 -20.64 -5.38
N ILE A 516 10.44 -21.30 -6.40
CA ILE A 516 9.94 -22.69 -6.30
C ILE A 516 11.01 -23.65 -5.73
N PRO A 517 12.28 -23.65 -6.19
CA PRO A 517 13.32 -24.51 -5.61
C PRO A 517 13.56 -24.23 -4.13
N LEU A 518 13.40 -22.98 -3.69
CA LEU A 518 13.61 -22.57 -2.32
C LEU A 518 12.54 -23.13 -1.37
N PHE A 519 11.31 -23.39 -1.83
CA PHE A 519 10.24 -23.93 -0.97
C PHE A 519 10.00 -25.44 -1.20
N PHE A 520 10.06 -25.88 -2.45
CA PHE A 520 9.64 -27.22 -2.86
C PHE A 520 10.79 -28.11 -3.35
N GLY A 521 12.02 -27.57 -3.46
CA GLY A 521 13.18 -28.33 -3.90
C GLY A 521 13.46 -29.51 -2.95
N LYS A 522 13.58 -30.71 -3.53
CA LYS A 522 14.24 -31.83 -2.83
C LYS A 522 15.71 -31.45 -2.66
N PRO A 523 16.38 -31.79 -1.54
CA PRO A 523 17.82 -31.63 -1.43
C PRO A 523 18.46 -32.38 -2.61
N THR A 524 19.03 -31.65 -3.55
CA THR A 524 19.73 -32.22 -4.69
C THR A 524 20.93 -32.98 -4.15
N ALA A 525 20.97 -34.29 -4.40
CA ALA A 525 22.16 -35.12 -4.24
C ALA A 525 23.18 -34.68 -5.30
N ALA A 526 23.87 -33.56 -5.03
CA ALA A 526 25.01 -33.10 -5.78
C ALA A 526 26.14 -32.92 -4.76
N ASN A 527 27.06 -33.89 -4.76
CA ASN A 527 28.30 -33.99 -3.98
C ASN A 527 28.25 -33.40 -2.56
N ASP A 528 28.14 -34.28 -1.56
CA ASP A 528 28.29 -33.98 -0.13
C ASP A 528 29.62 -33.24 0.16
N VAL A 529 29.62 -31.92 0.00
CA VAL A 529 30.65 -31.04 0.51
C VAL A 529 29.99 -30.12 1.51
N ALA A 530 30.09 -30.52 2.77
CA ALA A 530 29.53 -29.82 3.89
C ALA A 530 30.12 -28.39 3.99
N THR A 531 29.25 -27.38 4.15
CA THR A 531 29.64 -25.96 4.05
C THR A 531 29.71 -25.34 5.45
N PRO A 532 30.84 -24.77 5.90
CA PRO A 532 30.89 -24.02 7.15
C PRO A 532 30.04 -22.75 7.09
N VAL A 533 29.32 -22.44 8.17
CA VAL A 533 28.38 -21.32 8.33
C VAL A 533 29.05 -19.96 8.04
N SER A 534 30.37 -19.86 8.18
CA SER A 534 31.20 -18.67 7.98
C SER A 534 31.59 -18.50 6.51
N MET A 535 31.40 -19.56 5.71
CA MET A 535 31.65 -19.55 4.27
C MET A 535 30.36 -19.24 3.50
N ALA A 536 29.19 -19.24 4.15
CA ALA A 536 27.97 -18.63 3.63
C ALA A 536 28.04 -17.09 3.56
N THR A 537 29.02 -16.48 4.23
CA THR A 537 29.31 -15.04 4.19
C THR A 537 30.62 -14.69 3.50
N SER A 538 31.44 -15.67 3.12
CA SER A 538 32.66 -15.46 2.34
C SER A 538 33.20 -16.81 1.87
N ARG A 539 32.99 -17.21 0.60
CA ARG A 539 33.94 -18.01 -0.22
C ARG A 539 33.54 -18.09 -1.71
N ASN A 540 34.31 -17.36 -2.53
CA ASN A 540 34.95 -17.88 -3.73
C ASN A 540 36.06 -18.86 -3.31
N PHE A 541 35.98 -20.19 -3.46
CA PHE A 541 37.17 -21.05 -3.20
C PHE A 541 37.39 -22.24 -4.15
N PRO A 542 38.66 -22.68 -4.31
CA PRO A 542 39.14 -23.74 -5.19
C PRO A 542 39.16 -25.11 -4.51
N ILE A 543 39.18 -26.20 -5.27
CA ILE A 543 39.32 -27.57 -4.72
C ILE A 543 40.40 -28.36 -5.47
N ALA A 544 41.18 -29.07 -4.67
CA ALA A 544 42.32 -29.92 -5.02
C ALA A 544 41.89 -31.32 -5.48
N THR A 545 42.71 -31.86 -6.37
CA THR A 545 42.73 -33.21 -6.97
C THR A 545 42.97 -34.30 -5.93
N THR A 546 42.25 -35.43 -5.95
CA THR A 546 42.79 -36.79 -6.25
C THR A 546 41.82 -37.96 -6.02
N GLN A 547 41.79 -38.82 -7.05
CA GLN A 547 41.73 -40.30 -7.08
C GLN A 547 40.47 -41.05 -6.61
N SER A 548 39.70 -41.45 -7.62
CA SER A 548 38.77 -42.58 -7.63
C SER A 548 39.49 -43.93 -7.57
N THR A 549 38.91 -44.88 -6.84
CA THR A 549 39.03 -46.31 -7.17
C THR A 549 37.66 -46.88 -7.51
N SER A 550 37.68 -47.63 -8.61
CA SER A 550 36.62 -48.19 -9.43
C SER A 550 35.83 -49.34 -8.78
N SER A 551 34.58 -49.52 -9.19
CA SER A 551 34.05 -50.83 -9.63
C SER A 551 32.84 -50.64 -10.55
N GLU A 552 32.89 -51.32 -11.69
CA GLU A 552 31.96 -51.30 -12.82
C GLU A 552 30.69 -52.13 -12.60
N GLN A 553 29.76 -51.96 -13.56
CA GLN A 553 28.92 -52.96 -14.26
C GLN A 553 27.44 -52.53 -14.29
N SER A 554 26.67 -52.58 -15.38
CA SER A 554 26.87 -52.76 -16.82
C SER A 554 25.47 -52.76 -17.48
N LEU A 555 25.35 -52.16 -18.67
CA LEU A 555 24.48 -52.51 -19.82
C LEU A 555 22.94 -52.51 -19.65
N SER A 556 22.23 -51.60 -20.36
CA SER A 556 21.60 -51.76 -21.71
C SER A 556 20.21 -52.46 -21.64
N LYS A 557 19.13 -52.11 -22.36
CA LYS A 557 18.98 -51.64 -23.76
C LYS A 557 17.48 -51.35 -24.03
N THR A 558 17.20 -50.39 -24.92
CA THR A 558 16.09 -50.27 -25.92
C THR A 558 14.58 -50.25 -25.54
N ASN A 559 13.97 -49.09 -25.84
CA ASN A 559 12.88 -48.80 -26.80
C ASN A 559 11.52 -49.53 -26.82
N VAL A 560 10.47 -48.69 -26.74
CA VAL A 560 9.27 -48.58 -27.64
C VAL A 560 7.91 -49.20 -27.22
N THR A 561 6.94 -48.28 -27.08
CA THR A 561 5.46 -48.32 -27.28
C THR A 561 4.54 -49.21 -26.44
N GLY A 562 3.36 -48.65 -26.11
CA GLY A 562 2.10 -49.41 -26.14
C GLY A 562 1.23 -49.29 -24.89
N THR A 563 0.03 -48.75 -25.08
CA THR A 563 -1.05 -48.50 -24.13
C THR A 563 -1.82 -49.75 -23.63
N SER A 564 -2.39 -49.62 -22.42
CA SER A 564 -3.65 -50.25 -21.91
C SER A 564 -3.56 -51.64 -21.20
N PRO A 565 -4.58 -52.12 -20.45
CA PRO A 565 -5.08 -51.65 -19.14
C PRO A 565 -5.37 -52.81 -18.11
N PHE A 566 -5.84 -52.47 -16.90
CA PHE A 566 -6.56 -53.31 -15.90
C PHE A 566 -5.89 -54.57 -15.29
N GLY A 567 -5.96 -54.69 -13.95
CA GLY A 567 -5.84 -55.99 -13.25
C GLY A 567 -5.37 -55.93 -11.79
N ASN A 568 -6.32 -56.01 -10.85
CA ASN A 568 -6.12 -56.07 -9.40
C ASN A 568 -5.28 -57.28 -8.93
N CYS A 569 -4.53 -57.10 -7.83
CA CYS A 569 -4.49 -58.11 -6.77
C CYS A 569 -4.11 -57.47 -5.42
N ALA A 570 -5.01 -57.59 -4.45
CA ALA A 570 -4.82 -57.16 -3.07
C ALA A 570 -4.06 -58.23 -2.27
N SER A 571 -3.15 -57.79 -1.39
CA SER A 571 -3.12 -58.17 0.05
C SER A 571 -1.78 -57.79 0.69
N SER A 572 -1.83 -56.94 1.71
CA SER A 572 -1.15 -57.09 3.01
C SER A 572 -0.94 -55.71 3.64
N ALA A 573 -1.79 -55.43 4.62
CA ALA A 573 -1.74 -54.25 5.44
C ALA A 573 -0.47 -54.27 6.32
N ARG A 574 0.35 -53.23 6.21
CA ARG A 574 1.10 -52.69 7.34
C ARG A 574 0.83 -51.19 7.39
N SER A 575 0.20 -50.80 8.48
CA SER A 575 -0.19 -49.46 8.89
C SER A 575 0.88 -48.41 8.54
N ARG A 576 0.65 -47.67 7.46
CA ARG A 576 1.16 -46.30 7.33
C ARG A 576 0.13 -45.41 8.00
N GLU A 577 0.50 -44.80 9.12
CA GLU A 577 -0.12 -43.55 9.54
C GLU A 577 -0.10 -42.62 8.32
N SER A 578 -1.29 -42.37 7.79
CA SER A 578 -1.53 -41.34 6.80
C SER A 578 -1.24 -40.01 7.47
N VAL A 579 0.01 -39.54 7.37
CA VAL A 579 0.30 -38.12 7.47
C VAL A 579 -0.47 -37.48 6.32
N THR A 580 -1.67 -37.00 6.62
CA THR A 580 -2.48 -36.18 5.72
C THR A 580 -1.57 -35.07 5.23
N LYS A 581 -1.21 -35.11 3.95
CA LYS A 581 -0.40 -34.09 3.30
C LYS A 581 -1.16 -32.77 3.46
N ILE A 582 -0.71 -31.90 4.35
CA ILE A 582 -1.33 -30.58 4.56
C ILE A 582 -1.23 -29.87 3.21
N GLU A 583 -2.36 -29.63 2.55
CA GLU A 583 -2.38 -28.77 1.37
C GLU A 583 -2.00 -27.36 1.79
N GLN A 584 -0.80 -26.95 1.41
CA GLN A 584 -0.28 -25.63 1.69
C GLN A 584 -0.92 -24.63 0.72
N ARG A 585 -1.68 -23.68 1.25
CA ARG A 585 -2.26 -22.56 0.48
C ARG A 585 -1.23 -21.45 0.30
N ILE A 586 -1.37 -20.64 -0.74
CA ILE A 586 -0.50 -19.48 -0.95
C ILE A 586 -1.23 -18.21 -0.48
N ALA A 587 -0.56 -17.40 0.33
CA ALA A 587 -1.08 -16.13 0.78
C ALA A 587 -1.18 -15.15 -0.40
N PRO A 588 -2.25 -14.37 -0.53
CA PRO A 588 -2.37 -13.36 -1.58
C PRO A 588 -1.32 -12.25 -1.40
N LYS A 589 -0.83 -11.69 -2.53
CA LYS A 589 0.12 -10.56 -2.54
C LYS A 589 -0.41 -9.35 -1.75
N LYS A 590 -1.72 -9.09 -1.86
CA LYS A 590 -2.47 -8.12 -1.05
C LYS A 590 -3.64 -8.87 -0.36
N PRO A 591 -3.59 -9.13 0.96
CA PRO A 591 -4.71 -9.78 1.65
C PRO A 591 -5.96 -8.90 1.58
N ALA A 592 -7.12 -9.54 1.45
CA ALA A 592 -8.41 -8.86 1.56
C ALA A 592 -8.48 -8.19 2.95
N ARG A 593 -8.62 -6.87 2.95
CA ARG A 593 -8.66 -6.08 4.18
C ARG A 593 -10.02 -6.29 4.83
N VAL A 594 -10.09 -7.15 5.86
CA VAL A 594 -11.31 -7.28 6.67
C VAL A 594 -11.30 -6.17 7.71
N GLU A 595 -12.10 -5.14 7.45
CA GLU A 595 -12.21 -4.01 8.36
C GLU A 595 -12.96 -4.43 9.64
N PRO A 596 -12.63 -3.85 10.82
CA PRO A 596 -13.33 -4.13 12.08
C PRO A 596 -14.85 -3.99 11.98
N LYS A 597 -15.33 -3.08 11.11
CA LYS A 597 -16.76 -2.91 10.80
C LYS A 597 -17.45 -4.20 10.37
N SER A 598 -16.72 -5.12 9.73
CA SER A 598 -17.25 -6.40 9.26
C SER A 598 -17.54 -7.35 10.43
N TYR A 599 -16.73 -7.29 11.51
CA TYR A 599 -16.97 -8.04 12.74
C TYR A 599 -18.19 -7.48 13.48
N PHE A 600 -18.27 -6.15 13.61
CA PHE A 600 -19.45 -5.48 14.19
C PHE A 600 -20.72 -5.71 13.37
N ALA A 601 -20.63 -5.76 12.04
CA ALA A 601 -21.76 -6.11 11.17
C ALA A 601 -22.23 -7.55 11.41
N ASN A 602 -21.31 -8.48 11.67
CA ASN A 602 -21.65 -9.86 12.02
C ASN A 602 -22.32 -9.95 13.41
N GLU A 603 -21.84 -9.19 14.40
CA GLU A 603 -22.48 -9.06 15.71
C GLU A 603 -23.88 -8.45 15.60
N ARG A 604 -24.04 -7.38 14.80
CA ARG A 604 -25.35 -6.76 14.51
C ARG A 604 -26.31 -7.77 13.89
N THR A 605 -25.84 -8.53 12.88
CA THR A 605 -26.68 -9.54 12.23
C THR A 605 -27.11 -10.61 13.25
N PHE A 606 -26.22 -11.05 14.14
CA PHE A 606 -26.54 -12.00 15.20
C PHE A 606 -27.61 -11.45 16.16
N ILE A 607 -27.49 -10.19 16.57
CA ILE A 607 -28.50 -9.51 17.40
C ILE A 607 -29.85 -9.43 16.67
N GLN A 608 -29.87 -9.08 15.38
CA GLN A 608 -31.09 -9.04 14.58
C GLN A 608 -31.80 -10.40 14.52
N TRP A 609 -31.05 -11.49 14.36
CA TRP A 609 -31.61 -12.85 14.41
C TRP A 609 -32.24 -13.19 15.76
N ILE A 610 -31.62 -12.76 16.86
CA ILE A 610 -32.17 -12.95 18.21
C ILE A 610 -33.45 -12.11 18.40
N SER A 611 -33.43 -10.85 17.98
CA SER A 611 -34.60 -9.96 18.08
C SER A 611 -35.81 -10.51 17.30
N ALA A 612 -35.59 -11.05 16.11
CA ALA A 612 -36.64 -11.68 15.31
C ALA A 612 -37.24 -12.93 16.01
N ALA A 613 -36.38 -13.78 16.61
CA ALA A 613 -36.84 -14.91 17.39
C ALA A 613 -37.65 -14.48 18.62
N LEU A 614 -37.24 -13.40 19.29
CA LEU A 614 -37.97 -12.84 20.43
C LEU A 614 -39.36 -12.33 20.03
N LEU A 615 -39.47 -11.61 18.90
CA LEU A 615 -40.76 -11.15 18.38
C LEU A 615 -41.68 -12.34 18.06
N GLN A 616 -41.15 -13.42 17.49
CA GLN A 616 -41.91 -14.63 17.23
C GLN A 616 -42.40 -15.31 18.53
N VAL A 617 -41.58 -15.31 19.60
CA VAL A 617 -42.02 -15.78 20.93
C VAL A 617 -43.13 -14.89 21.48
N THR A 618 -43.06 -13.57 21.33
CA THR A 618 -44.13 -12.65 21.75
C THR A 618 -45.45 -12.97 21.06
N VAL A 619 -45.45 -13.20 19.74
CA VAL A 619 -46.66 -13.61 18.99
C VAL A 619 -47.18 -14.96 19.50
N ALA A 620 -46.30 -15.92 19.78
CA ALA A 620 -46.68 -17.21 20.33
C ALA A 620 -47.32 -17.09 21.72
N VAL A 621 -46.80 -16.21 22.59
CA VAL A 621 -47.37 -15.94 23.92
C VAL A 621 -48.75 -15.28 23.82
N ILE A 622 -48.93 -14.32 22.90
CA ILE A 622 -50.24 -13.70 22.65
C ILE A 622 -51.26 -14.75 22.21
N LEU A 623 -50.87 -15.69 21.34
CA LEU A 623 -51.75 -16.79 20.91
C LEU A 623 -52.12 -17.73 22.06
N LEU A 624 -51.19 -18.03 22.96
CA LEU A 624 -51.43 -18.84 24.15
C LEU A 624 -52.38 -18.14 25.13
N GLU A 625 -52.21 -16.83 25.33
CA GLU A 625 -53.09 -16.02 26.17
C GLU A 625 -54.50 -15.91 25.56
N PHE A 626 -54.61 -15.79 24.24
CA PHE A 626 -55.90 -15.67 23.54
C PHE A 626 -56.76 -16.94 23.66
N GLU A 627 -56.17 -18.14 23.59
CA GLU A 627 -56.92 -19.38 23.84
C GLU A 627 -57.45 -19.47 25.26
N SER A 628 -56.71 -18.95 26.24
CA SER A 628 -57.19 -18.93 27.63
C SER A 628 -58.51 -18.15 27.78
N GLN A 629 -58.74 -17.17 26.90
CA GLN A 629 -59.96 -16.37 26.83
C GLN A 629 -61.02 -16.99 25.89
N HIS A 630 -60.60 -17.77 24.89
CA HIS A 630 -61.46 -18.39 23.88
C HIS A 630 -61.09 -19.88 23.65
N PRO A 631 -61.55 -20.81 24.51
CA PRO A 631 -61.16 -22.22 24.46
C PRO A 631 -61.74 -23.02 23.26
N GLU A 632 -62.53 -22.36 22.40
CA GLU A 632 -63.11 -22.98 21.20
C GLU A 632 -62.10 -23.17 20.05
N TYR A 633 -60.93 -22.51 20.13
CA TYR A 633 -59.87 -22.56 19.12
C TYR A 633 -58.61 -23.26 19.68
N PRO A 634 -58.04 -24.29 19.02
CA PRO A 634 -56.88 -25.04 19.51
C PRO A 634 -55.54 -24.33 19.18
N LEU A 635 -55.29 -23.17 19.76
CA LEU A 635 -54.14 -22.29 19.44
C LEU A 635 -52.85 -22.66 20.19
N VAL A 636 -52.92 -23.46 21.25
CA VAL A 636 -51.80 -23.87 22.10
C VAL A 636 -50.83 -24.73 21.30
N SER A 637 -51.34 -25.60 20.44
CA SER A 637 -50.50 -26.40 19.55
C SER A 637 -49.71 -25.52 18.56
N ILE A 638 -50.33 -24.44 18.08
CA ILE A 638 -49.70 -23.49 17.15
C ILE A 638 -48.71 -22.59 17.90
N GLY A 639 -49.06 -22.09 19.08
CA GLY A 639 -48.16 -21.31 19.94
C GLY A 639 -46.92 -22.10 20.36
N LEU A 640 -47.08 -23.36 20.78
CA LEU A 640 -45.95 -24.24 21.10
C LEU A 640 -45.07 -24.54 19.88
N LEU A 641 -45.66 -24.73 18.70
CA LEU A 641 -44.93 -24.90 17.45
C LEU A 641 -44.10 -23.65 17.10
N LEU A 642 -44.68 -22.46 17.24
CA LEU A 642 -43.98 -21.19 17.01
C LEU A 642 -42.83 -20.96 17.99
N CYS A 643 -43.01 -21.30 19.27
CA CYS A 643 -41.94 -21.31 20.28
C CYS A 643 -40.81 -22.29 19.90
N GLY A 644 -41.15 -23.49 19.43
CA GLY A 644 -40.18 -24.46 18.93
C GLY A 644 -39.39 -23.93 17.71
N CYS A 645 -40.08 -23.29 16.76
CA CYS A 645 -39.43 -22.67 15.60
C CYS A 645 -38.49 -21.53 16.02
N ALA A 646 -38.87 -20.71 17.02
CA ALA A 646 -38.02 -19.64 17.54
C ALA A 646 -36.72 -20.19 18.16
N ALA A 647 -36.78 -21.32 18.89
CA ALA A 647 -35.58 -21.97 19.42
C ALA A 647 -34.63 -22.46 18.31
N VAL A 648 -35.17 -22.99 17.21
CA VAL A 648 -34.39 -23.38 16.02
C VAL A 648 -33.71 -22.17 15.38
N ILE A 649 -34.40 -21.03 15.29
CA ILE A 649 -33.84 -19.78 14.75
C ILE A 649 -32.67 -19.28 15.62
N ILE A 650 -32.78 -19.35 16.95
CA ILE A 650 -31.69 -18.96 17.86
C ILE A 650 -30.45 -19.86 17.67
N ALA A 651 -30.66 -21.18 17.57
CA ALA A 651 -29.57 -22.12 17.31
C ALA A 651 -28.91 -21.86 15.95
N TYR A 652 -29.71 -21.53 14.93
CA TYR A 652 -29.23 -21.18 13.61
C TYR A 652 -28.44 -19.86 13.61
N ALA A 653 -28.88 -18.85 14.35
CA ALA A 653 -28.17 -17.57 14.51
C ALA A 653 -26.75 -17.77 15.07
N LEU A 654 -26.61 -18.63 16.10
CA LEU A 654 -25.31 -18.99 16.68
C LEU A 654 -24.41 -19.71 15.66
N TYR A 655 -24.98 -20.62 14.88
CA TYR A 655 -24.25 -21.31 13.81
C TYR A 655 -23.77 -20.33 12.73
N ALA A 656 -24.66 -19.45 12.25
CA ALA A 656 -24.36 -18.45 11.23
C ALA A 656 -23.28 -17.47 11.69
N TYR A 657 -23.34 -17.01 12.95
CA TYR A 657 -22.34 -16.14 13.56
C TYR A 657 -20.94 -16.77 13.52
N HIS A 658 -20.79 -18.01 14.02
CA HIS A 658 -19.50 -18.70 14.04
C HIS A 658 -19.01 -19.10 12.64
N ARG A 659 -19.93 -19.40 11.71
CA ARG A 659 -19.59 -19.62 10.29
C ARG A 659 -19.01 -18.36 9.66
N ARG A 660 -19.67 -17.20 9.83
CA ARG A 660 -19.20 -15.91 9.30
C ARG A 660 -17.90 -15.45 9.93
N VAL A 661 -17.71 -15.61 11.25
CA VAL A 661 -16.41 -15.34 11.89
C VAL A 661 -15.28 -16.15 11.25
N ARG A 662 -15.51 -17.43 10.97
CA ARG A 662 -14.50 -18.27 10.27
C ARG A 662 -14.22 -17.77 8.86
N LEU A 663 -15.25 -17.37 8.10
CA LEU A 663 -15.08 -16.81 6.76
C LEU A 663 -14.30 -15.49 6.78
N LEU A 664 -14.65 -14.57 7.70
CA LEU A 664 -13.94 -13.31 7.92
C LEU A 664 -12.46 -13.53 8.29
N MET A 665 -12.17 -14.53 9.13
CA MET A 665 -10.79 -14.89 9.47
C MET A 665 -10.03 -15.55 8.31
N SER A 666 -10.71 -16.30 7.45
CA SER A 666 -10.10 -16.93 6.27
C SER A 666 -9.86 -15.97 5.10
N GLY A 667 -10.56 -14.83 5.07
CA GLY A 667 -10.44 -13.83 4.01
C GLY A 667 -11.05 -14.25 2.66
N GLU A 668 -11.88 -15.30 2.63
CA GLU A 668 -12.56 -15.72 1.40
C GLU A 668 -13.68 -14.72 1.04
N PRO A 669 -13.80 -14.30 -0.25
CA PRO A 669 -14.75 -13.25 -0.66
C PRO A 669 -16.18 -13.77 -0.87
N TYR A 670 -16.40 -15.09 -0.89
CA TYR A 670 -17.69 -15.72 -1.14
C TYR A 670 -18.19 -16.49 0.09
N GLY A 671 -19.50 -16.78 0.14
CA GLY A 671 -20.10 -17.62 1.18
C GLY A 671 -20.71 -16.89 2.39
N TYR A 672 -20.79 -15.55 2.36
CA TYR A 672 -21.47 -14.73 3.39
C TYR A 672 -22.99 -14.69 3.25
N ILE A 673 -23.50 -15.01 2.07
CA ILE A 673 -24.93 -14.94 1.75
C ILE A 673 -25.66 -16.10 2.43
N ASP A 674 -26.76 -15.78 3.07
CA ASP A 674 -27.65 -16.72 3.75
C ASP A 674 -29.05 -16.64 3.14
N HIS A 675 -29.41 -17.67 2.37
CA HIS A 675 -30.74 -17.79 1.77
C HIS A 675 -31.69 -18.66 2.60
N THR A 676 -31.15 -19.51 3.46
CA THR A 676 -31.91 -20.54 4.18
C THR A 676 -32.59 -20.00 5.41
N GLY A 677 -31.88 -19.17 6.19
CA GLY A 677 -32.42 -18.58 7.42
C GLY A 677 -33.66 -17.73 7.17
N PRO A 678 -33.60 -16.69 6.30
CA PRO A 678 -34.71 -15.75 6.13
C PRO A 678 -35.98 -16.41 5.60
N THR A 679 -35.81 -17.38 4.70
CA THR A 679 -36.93 -18.16 4.15
C THR A 679 -37.65 -18.95 5.25
N PHE A 680 -36.89 -19.59 6.15
CA PHE A 680 -37.45 -20.34 7.28
C PHE A 680 -38.21 -19.43 8.26
N LEU A 681 -37.62 -18.29 8.64
CA LEU A 681 -38.23 -17.29 9.51
C LEU A 681 -39.51 -16.69 8.91
N GLY A 682 -39.47 -16.34 7.62
CA GLY A 682 -40.64 -15.80 6.91
C GLY A 682 -41.80 -16.80 6.87
N CYS A 683 -41.51 -18.06 6.59
CA CYS A 683 -42.53 -19.11 6.60
C CYS A 683 -43.14 -19.33 7.99
N SER A 684 -42.33 -19.33 9.07
CA SER A 684 -42.86 -19.50 10.43
C SER A 684 -43.73 -18.33 10.88
N ILE A 685 -43.34 -17.09 10.57
CA ILE A 685 -44.14 -15.91 10.88
C ILE A 685 -45.44 -15.90 10.06
N PHE A 686 -45.38 -16.23 8.76
CA PHE A 686 -46.56 -16.29 7.90
C PHE A 686 -47.61 -17.28 8.42
N ILE A 687 -47.18 -18.46 8.90
CA ILE A 687 -48.08 -19.44 9.51
C ILE A 687 -48.76 -18.86 10.76
N GLY A 688 -48.02 -18.15 11.61
CA GLY A 688 -48.57 -17.49 12.80
C GLY A 688 -49.57 -16.37 12.47
N LEU A 689 -49.26 -15.54 11.48
CA LEU A 689 -50.15 -14.47 11.01
C LEU A 689 -51.40 -15.01 10.31
N LEU A 690 -51.26 -16.07 9.52
CA LEU A 690 -52.40 -16.72 8.88
C LEU A 690 -53.36 -17.31 9.93
N ALA A 691 -52.82 -17.91 11.00
CA ALA A 691 -53.64 -18.39 12.11
C ALA A 691 -54.41 -17.23 12.77
N LEU A 692 -53.76 -16.09 13.02
CA LEU A 692 -54.41 -14.88 13.55
C LEU A 692 -55.49 -14.32 12.61
N LEU A 693 -55.23 -14.28 11.30
CA LEU A 693 -56.17 -13.80 10.29
C LEU A 693 -57.42 -14.68 10.24
N ILE A 694 -57.26 -16.01 10.27
CA ILE A 694 -58.39 -16.95 10.27
C ILE A 694 -59.28 -16.74 11.50
N ILE A 695 -58.69 -16.48 12.66
CA ILE A 695 -59.43 -16.15 13.89
C ILE A 695 -60.21 -14.84 13.73
N PHE A 696 -59.54 -13.79 13.24
CA PHE A 696 -60.17 -12.49 13.03
C PHE A 696 -61.33 -12.55 12.03
N MET A 697 -61.19 -13.36 10.96
CA MET A 697 -62.26 -13.58 9.99
C MET A 697 -63.43 -14.38 10.56
N ASN A 698 -63.17 -15.34 11.46
CA ASN A 698 -64.21 -16.14 12.11
C ASN A 698 -64.95 -15.39 13.24
N GLN A 699 -64.40 -14.28 13.75
CA GLN A 699 -65.06 -13.42 14.75
C GLN A 699 -66.04 -12.40 14.16
N ARG A 700 -66.27 -12.39 12.84
CA ARG A 700 -67.14 -11.41 12.19
C ARG A 700 -68.60 -11.88 12.20
N ASP A 701 -69.31 -11.61 13.29
CA ASP A 701 -70.78 -11.79 13.36
C ASP A 701 -71.51 -10.84 12.38
N PRO A 702 -72.59 -11.28 11.68
CA PRO A 702 -73.31 -10.45 10.71
C PRO A 702 -74.35 -9.49 11.33
N GLU A 703 -74.60 -9.56 12.63
CA GLU A 703 -75.64 -8.78 13.30
C GLU A 703 -75.04 -7.71 14.21
N ASN A 704 -74.70 -6.56 13.64
CA ASN A 704 -74.83 -5.23 14.24
C ASN A 704 -74.48 -4.18 13.18
N GLY A 705 -75.45 -3.94 12.30
CA GLY A 705 -75.46 -2.77 11.44
C GLY A 705 -75.83 -1.53 12.24
N GLY A 706 -74.98 -0.51 12.18
CA GLY A 706 -75.31 0.88 12.53
C GLY A 706 -74.85 1.34 13.92
N PHE A 707 -73.68 1.98 13.97
CA PHE A 707 -73.35 2.92 15.03
C PHE A 707 -72.43 4.04 14.51
N TRP A 708 -73.01 5.02 13.82
CA TRP A 708 -72.45 6.37 13.73
C TRP A 708 -73.31 7.28 14.59
N GLN A 709 -73.08 7.32 15.91
CA GLN A 709 -73.37 8.53 16.67
C GLN A 709 -72.66 8.58 18.04
N GLU A 710 -71.83 9.63 18.17
CA GLU A 710 -71.51 10.41 19.37
C GLU A 710 -71.20 9.67 20.69
N ASN A 711 -69.92 9.66 21.04
CA ASN A 711 -69.47 10.32 22.27
C ASN A 711 -67.94 10.49 22.24
N GLU A 712 -67.53 11.64 21.70
CA GLU A 712 -66.31 12.32 22.13
C GLU A 712 -66.44 12.66 23.61
N SER A 713 -65.68 11.99 24.46
CA SER A 713 -65.23 12.56 25.73
C SER A 713 -64.14 11.68 26.32
N ARG A 714 -62.90 11.93 25.88
CA ARG A 714 -61.70 11.72 26.70
C ARG A 714 -60.58 12.62 26.18
N VAL A 715 -60.47 13.77 26.83
CA VAL A 715 -59.24 14.51 27.13
C VAL A 715 -58.27 14.67 25.96
N LEU A 716 -58.45 15.77 25.25
CA LEU A 716 -57.43 16.44 24.46
C LEU A 716 -56.15 16.62 25.31
N PRO A 717 -54.97 16.13 24.88
CA PRO A 717 -53.75 16.88 25.12
C PRO A 717 -53.84 18.19 24.32
N PRO A 718 -53.29 19.30 24.84
CA PRO A 718 -53.65 20.63 24.39
C PRO A 718 -53.29 20.83 22.92
N SER A 719 -54.21 21.51 22.22
CA SER A 719 -54.03 22.23 20.95
C SER A 719 -52.72 21.92 20.22
N ILE A 720 -52.81 21.15 19.13
CA ILE A 720 -51.81 21.21 18.08
C ILE A 720 -51.82 22.67 17.62
N ALA A 721 -50.82 23.41 18.09
CA ALA A 721 -50.50 24.72 17.59
C ALA A 721 -50.25 24.57 16.09
N SER A 722 -50.83 25.50 15.33
CA SER A 722 -50.51 25.87 13.94
C SER A 722 -49.30 25.17 13.32
N PRO A 723 -49.38 24.64 12.08
CA PRO A 723 -48.22 24.11 11.38
C PRO A 723 -47.21 25.25 11.20
N GLN A 724 -46.11 25.17 11.94
CA GLN A 724 -45.02 26.14 11.84
C GLN A 724 -43.81 25.42 11.24
N ILE A 725 -43.07 26.10 10.37
CA ILE A 725 -41.66 25.77 10.04
C ILE A 725 -40.79 25.69 11.30
N ARG A 726 -41.33 26.15 12.43
CA ARG A 726 -40.74 26.09 13.76
C ARG A 726 -41.35 24.97 14.59
N PRO A 727 -40.74 23.77 14.67
CA PRO A 727 -41.12 22.90 15.80
C PRO A 727 -39.96 22.33 16.60
N ILE A 728 -40.24 22.31 17.91
CA ILE A 728 -39.81 21.45 19.02
C ILE A 728 -38.48 20.68 18.81
N PRO A 729 -37.42 21.03 19.57
CA PRO A 729 -36.16 20.32 19.57
C PRO A 729 -36.34 18.80 19.74
N ARG A 730 -35.61 18.01 18.95
CA ARG A 730 -35.59 16.53 18.96
C ARG A 730 -36.78 15.82 18.29
N GLN A 731 -37.59 16.51 17.48
CA GLN A 731 -38.59 15.87 16.63
C GLN A 731 -38.11 15.77 15.17
N CYS A 732 -38.61 14.75 14.47
CA CYS A 732 -38.44 14.52 13.04
C CYS A 732 -39.80 14.73 12.38
N ILE A 733 -39.84 15.53 11.32
CA ILE A 733 -41.07 15.88 10.64
C ILE A 733 -40.90 15.57 9.16
N LEU A 734 -41.74 14.66 8.69
CA LEU A 734 -41.99 14.48 7.26
C LEU A 734 -43.05 15.50 6.86
N HIS A 735 -42.72 16.40 5.96
CA HIS A 735 -43.70 17.35 5.43
C HIS A 735 -44.59 16.64 4.40
N GLN A 736 -45.91 16.85 4.48
CA GLN A 736 -46.83 16.24 3.52
C GLN A 736 -46.57 16.81 2.12
N THR A 737 -46.01 16.00 1.24
CA THR A 737 -45.54 16.41 -0.10
C THR A 737 -46.65 16.53 -1.14
N ASN A 738 -47.91 16.85 -0.73
CA ASN A 738 -49.05 17.01 -1.64
C ASN A 738 -48.73 18.09 -2.70
N GLY A 739 -48.40 17.65 -3.92
CA GLY A 739 -47.94 18.48 -5.04
C GLY A 739 -46.50 18.21 -5.49
N ILE A 740 -45.57 17.86 -4.58
CA ILE A 740 -44.16 17.57 -4.91
C ILE A 740 -44.01 16.20 -5.59
N SER A 741 -44.84 15.21 -5.22
CA SER A 741 -44.85 13.89 -5.86
C SER A 741 -45.32 13.89 -7.32
N PHE A 742 -45.94 15.00 -7.77
CA PHE A 742 -46.47 15.17 -9.13
C PHE A 742 -45.60 16.10 -10.00
N LEU A 743 -44.46 16.58 -9.48
CA LEU A 743 -43.52 17.39 -10.25
C LEU A 743 -42.83 16.52 -11.31
N ASP A 744 -42.74 17.04 -12.54
CA ASP A 744 -42.30 16.29 -13.73
C ASP A 744 -40.89 15.68 -13.59
N LYS A 745 -40.07 16.16 -12.65
CA LYS A 745 -39.05 15.40 -11.93
C LYS A 745 -38.92 15.93 -10.50
N GLN A 746 -38.55 15.01 -9.62
CA GLN A 746 -38.43 15.05 -8.16
C GLN A 746 -37.47 16.16 -7.63
N PRO A 747 -37.45 16.49 -6.31
CA PRO A 747 -36.73 17.67 -5.79
C PRO A 747 -35.19 17.51 -5.81
N SER A 748 -34.49 18.29 -6.63
CA SER A 748 -33.02 18.21 -6.77
C SER A 748 -32.26 18.83 -5.59
N ASP A 749 -32.85 19.80 -4.88
CA ASP A 749 -32.27 20.44 -3.69
C ASP A 749 -33.37 21.06 -2.81
N ILE A 750 -33.00 21.66 -1.68
CA ILE A 750 -33.94 22.37 -0.81
C ILE A 750 -33.35 23.65 -0.20
N ALA A 751 -34.13 24.72 -0.28
CA ALA A 751 -33.84 26.02 0.32
C ALA A 751 -34.97 26.44 1.28
N VAL A 752 -34.64 27.25 2.29
CA VAL A 752 -35.61 27.75 3.28
C VAL A 752 -35.65 29.28 3.24
N ASP A 753 -36.83 29.87 3.01
CA ASP A 753 -37.08 31.31 3.21
C ASP A 753 -37.91 31.51 4.49
N ASP A 754 -37.21 31.73 5.60
CA ASP A 754 -37.80 31.98 6.92
C ASP A 754 -38.71 33.23 6.95
N GLY A 755 -38.43 34.23 6.10
CA GLY A 755 -39.19 35.47 6.05
C GLY A 755 -40.58 35.27 5.46
N ARG A 756 -40.68 34.34 4.49
CA ARG A 756 -41.93 33.98 3.81
C ARG A 756 -42.59 32.72 4.33
N GLY A 757 -41.89 31.95 5.16
CA GLY A 757 -42.44 30.75 5.77
C GLY A 757 -42.64 29.61 4.76
N MET A 758 -41.72 29.44 3.81
CA MET A 758 -41.84 28.48 2.72
C MET A 758 -40.53 27.76 2.40
N PHE A 759 -40.64 26.53 1.90
CA PHE A 759 -39.52 25.82 1.25
C PHE A 759 -39.45 26.23 -0.23
N ILE A 760 -38.23 26.37 -0.74
CA ILE A 760 -37.96 26.63 -2.15
C ILE A 760 -37.27 25.40 -2.70
N VAL A 761 -37.84 24.83 -3.75
CA VAL A 761 -37.42 23.54 -4.32
C VAL A 761 -37.21 23.71 -5.82
N PRO A 762 -35.98 23.52 -6.34
CA PRO A 762 -35.73 23.48 -7.76
C PRO A 762 -36.20 22.14 -8.35
N THR A 763 -36.68 22.20 -9.59
CA THR A 763 -37.00 21.06 -10.46
C THR A 763 -36.36 21.30 -11.82
N MET A 764 -36.62 20.47 -12.83
CA MET A 764 -36.02 20.66 -14.16
C MET A 764 -36.22 22.09 -14.71
N SER A 765 -37.43 22.48 -15.12
CA SER A 765 -37.63 23.77 -15.78
C SER A 765 -38.09 24.88 -14.85
N SER A 766 -38.51 24.56 -13.62
CA SER A 766 -39.15 25.52 -12.72
C SER A 766 -38.64 25.42 -11.27
N ILE A 767 -38.78 26.52 -10.54
CA ILE A 767 -38.54 26.57 -9.10
C ILE A 767 -39.89 26.75 -8.42
N HIS A 768 -40.16 25.88 -7.44
CA HIS A 768 -41.42 25.84 -6.71
C HIS A 768 -41.24 26.33 -5.29
N GLY A 769 -42.27 26.99 -4.79
CA GLY A 769 -42.43 27.40 -3.42
C GLY A 769 -43.48 26.53 -2.74
N TYR A 770 -43.12 25.92 -1.61
CA TYR A 770 -44.01 25.10 -0.81
C TYR A 770 -44.31 25.83 0.51
N ASP A 771 -45.57 26.20 0.71
CA ASP A 771 -46.04 26.86 1.93
C ASP A 771 -46.32 25.81 3.00
N VAL A 772 -45.72 26.00 4.19
CA VAL A 772 -45.86 25.06 5.31
C VAL A 772 -47.11 25.38 6.13
N SER A 773 -47.76 26.53 5.91
CA SER A 773 -49.02 26.88 6.54
C SER A 773 -50.21 26.23 5.81
N GLU A 774 -51.00 25.41 6.52
CA GLU A 774 -52.27 24.83 6.02
C GLU A 774 -53.32 25.89 5.59
N ALA A 775 -53.02 27.18 5.77
CA ALA A 775 -53.95 28.28 5.51
C ALA A 775 -54.03 28.71 4.04
N VAL A 776 -53.12 28.26 3.17
CA VAL A 776 -53.07 28.66 1.76
C VAL A 776 -52.98 27.41 0.87
N THR A 777 -54.07 26.65 0.82
CA THR A 777 -54.30 25.71 -0.29
C THR A 777 -54.76 26.53 -1.49
N ASP A 778 -54.20 26.27 -2.68
CA ASP A 778 -54.73 26.87 -3.90
C ASP A 778 -56.19 26.39 -4.08
N GLU A 779 -57.15 27.32 -4.08
CA GLU A 779 -58.60 27.02 -4.12
C GLU A 779 -58.99 26.20 -5.36
N VAL A 780 -58.13 26.14 -6.39
CA VAL A 780 -58.38 25.45 -7.66
C VAL A 780 -57.79 24.04 -7.69
N THR A 781 -56.59 23.82 -7.14
CA THR A 781 -55.87 22.52 -7.22
C THR A 781 -55.89 21.74 -5.90
N GLY A 782 -56.11 22.41 -4.77
CA GLY A 782 -55.98 21.80 -3.44
C GLY A 782 -54.53 21.45 -3.06
N GLU A 783 -53.55 21.97 -3.78
CA GLU A 783 -52.12 21.73 -3.56
C GLU A 783 -51.46 22.88 -2.78
N ASN A 784 -50.45 22.57 -1.96
CA ASN A 784 -49.68 23.54 -1.16
C ASN A 784 -48.41 24.04 -1.89
N THR A 785 -48.34 23.86 -3.22
CA THR A 785 -47.17 24.17 -4.06
C THR A 785 -47.49 25.26 -5.06
N LYS A 786 -46.61 26.25 -5.21
CA LYS A 786 -46.72 27.33 -6.20
C LYS A 786 -45.46 27.47 -7.05
N VAL A 787 -45.61 27.61 -8.37
CA VAL A 787 -44.49 27.92 -9.27
C VAL A 787 -44.02 29.36 -9.02
N LEU A 788 -42.75 29.53 -8.63
CA LEU A 788 -42.15 30.85 -8.39
C LEU A 788 -41.53 31.42 -9.67
N VAL A 789 -40.91 30.58 -10.48
CA VAL A 789 -40.41 30.92 -11.81
C VAL A 789 -40.32 29.66 -12.67
N ASP A 790 -40.63 29.81 -13.96
CA ASP A 790 -40.45 28.78 -14.98
C ASP A 790 -39.53 29.34 -16.07
N ILE A 791 -38.45 28.62 -16.34
CA ILE A 791 -37.39 28.99 -17.28
C ILE A 791 -37.21 27.81 -18.25
N PRO A 792 -37.92 27.82 -19.39
CA PRO A 792 -37.91 26.72 -20.33
C PRO A 792 -36.50 26.40 -20.84
N GLY A 793 -36.13 25.12 -20.77
CA GLY A 793 -34.82 24.65 -21.21
C GLY A 793 -33.72 24.75 -20.15
N SER A 794 -34.02 25.19 -18.92
CA SER A 794 -33.18 24.94 -17.75
C SER A 794 -33.39 23.51 -17.21
N ASN A 795 -32.44 23.03 -16.41
CA ASN A 795 -32.56 21.84 -15.58
C ASN A 795 -31.93 22.17 -14.21
N PHE A 796 -32.71 22.73 -13.28
CA PHE A 796 -32.16 23.23 -12.02
C PHE A 796 -31.78 22.08 -11.08
N GLU A 797 -30.54 22.15 -10.58
CA GLU A 797 -29.93 21.13 -9.74
C GLU A 797 -29.83 21.62 -8.28
N SER A 798 -29.40 22.86 -8.03
CA SER A 798 -29.19 23.38 -6.66
C SER A 798 -29.37 24.89 -6.54
N LEU A 799 -29.62 25.37 -5.32
CA LEU A 799 -29.91 26.78 -5.01
C LEU A 799 -28.98 27.34 -3.92
N ALA A 800 -28.52 28.58 -4.09
CA ALA A 800 -27.84 29.35 -3.05
C ALA A 800 -28.52 30.70 -2.81
N LEU A 801 -28.92 30.99 -1.58
CA LEU A 801 -29.50 32.28 -1.21
C LEU A 801 -28.39 33.24 -0.76
N VAL A 802 -28.29 34.39 -1.42
CA VAL A 802 -27.27 35.41 -1.12
C VAL A 802 -27.91 36.79 -1.12
N GLY A 803 -28.14 37.33 0.08
CA GLY A 803 -28.84 38.61 0.25
C GLY A 803 -30.27 38.54 -0.33
N ASP A 804 -30.59 39.43 -1.26
CA ASP A 804 -31.91 39.51 -1.92
C ASP A 804 -32.00 38.65 -3.20
N PHE A 805 -30.92 37.92 -3.55
CA PHE A 805 -30.85 37.10 -4.75
C PHE A 805 -30.84 35.61 -4.43
N ILE A 806 -31.45 34.83 -5.34
CA ILE A 806 -31.37 33.38 -5.38
C ILE A 806 -30.54 33.00 -6.60
N PHE A 807 -29.42 32.32 -6.37
CA PHE A 807 -28.57 31.79 -7.43
C PHE A 807 -28.94 30.34 -7.68
N ALA A 808 -29.48 30.06 -8.85
CA ALA A 808 -29.92 28.73 -9.26
C ALA A 808 -28.93 28.13 -10.25
N LEU A 809 -28.39 26.95 -9.90
CA LEU A 809 -27.51 26.17 -10.73
C LEU A 809 -28.33 25.29 -11.66
N SER A 810 -28.07 25.35 -12.96
CA SER A 810 -28.77 24.54 -13.98
C SER A 810 -27.77 23.73 -14.78
N SER A 811 -27.97 22.42 -14.91
CA SER A 811 -27.08 21.55 -15.67
C SER A 811 -27.84 20.49 -16.45
N LYS A 812 -27.46 20.24 -17.70
CA LYS A 812 -28.07 19.19 -18.54
C LYS A 812 -27.18 17.96 -18.55
N GLU A 813 -27.78 16.79 -18.41
CA GLU A 813 -27.10 15.48 -18.29
C GLU A 813 -26.06 15.22 -19.41
N ASP A 814 -26.36 15.69 -20.64
CA ASP A 814 -25.53 15.54 -21.84
C ASP A 814 -24.65 16.77 -22.18
N SER A 815 -24.67 17.83 -21.36
CA SER A 815 -23.94 19.07 -21.62
C SER A 815 -22.60 19.12 -20.90
N LEU A 816 -21.55 19.54 -21.61
CA LEU A 816 -20.22 19.80 -21.04
C LEU A 816 -20.13 21.15 -20.29
N THR A 817 -21.18 21.97 -20.36
CA THR A 817 -21.26 23.28 -19.70
C THR A 817 -22.52 23.36 -18.84
N SER A 818 -22.40 24.00 -17.68
CA SER A 818 -23.53 24.30 -16.79
C SER A 818 -23.85 25.79 -16.80
N GLU A 819 -24.97 26.19 -16.24
CA GLU A 819 -25.40 27.59 -16.20
C GLU A 819 -25.71 28.01 -14.76
N LEU A 820 -25.38 29.26 -14.43
CA LEU A 820 -25.75 29.90 -13.17
C LEU A 820 -26.76 31.01 -13.48
N VAL A 821 -27.91 31.00 -12.81
CA VAL A 821 -28.97 31.99 -13.02
C VAL A 821 -29.20 32.78 -11.72
N ALA A 822 -29.01 34.09 -11.74
CA ALA A 822 -29.40 34.97 -10.64
C ALA A 822 -30.86 35.38 -10.78
N LEU A 823 -31.63 35.14 -9.72
CA LEU A 823 -33.05 35.44 -9.60
C LEU A 823 -33.26 36.44 -8.46
N SER A 824 -34.25 37.31 -8.59
CA SER A 824 -34.70 38.17 -7.49
C SER A 824 -36.23 38.15 -7.37
N TRP A 825 -36.71 38.47 -6.18
CA TRP A 825 -38.15 38.55 -5.89
C TRP A 825 -38.77 39.79 -6.52
N VAL A 826 -39.83 39.58 -7.32
CA VAL A 826 -40.66 40.67 -7.86
C VAL A 826 -41.92 40.86 -7.01
N SER A 827 -42.44 39.77 -6.46
CA SER A 827 -43.54 39.75 -5.48
C SER A 827 -43.30 38.62 -4.48
N ASP A 828 -44.10 38.50 -3.42
CA ASP A 828 -43.98 37.41 -2.43
C ASP A 828 -44.23 36.00 -3.00
N SER A 829 -44.51 35.89 -4.29
CA SER A 829 -44.82 34.61 -4.92
C SER A 829 -44.35 34.50 -6.37
N GLN A 830 -43.40 35.35 -6.77
CA GLN A 830 -42.85 35.34 -8.13
C GLN A 830 -41.38 35.80 -8.14
N LEU A 831 -40.53 35.01 -8.78
CA LEU A 831 -39.12 35.29 -9.05
C LEU A 831 -38.92 35.71 -10.50
N GLN A 832 -37.91 36.54 -10.75
CA GLN A 832 -37.51 36.97 -12.09
C GLN A 832 -36.00 36.83 -12.31
N GLU A 833 -35.62 36.29 -13.47
CA GLU A 833 -34.23 36.23 -13.94
C GLU A 833 -33.65 37.62 -14.14
N GLN A 834 -32.51 37.87 -13.50
CA GLN A 834 -31.75 39.11 -13.59
C GLN A 834 -30.55 38.94 -14.53
N GLN A 835 -29.82 37.84 -14.37
CA GLN A 835 -28.64 37.53 -15.15
C GLN A 835 -28.37 36.03 -15.20
N ARG A 836 -27.70 35.60 -16.27
CA ARG A 836 -27.26 34.22 -16.48
C ARG A 836 -25.79 34.19 -16.89
N TRP A 837 -25.05 33.23 -16.34
CA TRP A 837 -23.65 32.94 -16.69
C TRP A 837 -23.51 31.50 -17.16
N THR A 838 -22.55 31.26 -18.05
CA THR A 838 -22.11 29.91 -18.42
C THR A 838 -20.91 29.52 -17.55
N LEU A 839 -20.94 28.30 -17.03
CA LEU A 839 -19.93 27.74 -16.16
C LEU A 839 -19.11 26.67 -16.91
N ASP A 840 -17.79 26.74 -16.75
CA ASP A 840 -16.85 25.71 -17.20
C ASP A 840 -16.96 24.39 -16.41
N THR A 841 -17.70 24.35 -15.29
CA THR A 841 -17.94 23.13 -14.51
C THR A 841 -18.98 22.24 -15.21
N PRO A 842 -18.59 21.09 -15.82
CA PRO A 842 -19.53 20.16 -16.42
C PRO A 842 -20.40 19.47 -15.36
N ARG A 843 -21.65 19.17 -15.72
CA ARG A 843 -22.60 18.42 -14.88
C ARG A 843 -22.62 18.93 -13.44
N ALA A 844 -22.79 20.24 -13.28
CA ALA A 844 -22.72 20.88 -11.97
C ALA A 844 -23.96 20.52 -11.15
N GLN A 845 -23.77 20.10 -9.89
CA GLN A 845 -24.86 19.55 -9.05
C GLN A 845 -25.13 20.37 -7.80
N GLY A 846 -24.11 20.85 -7.10
CA GLY A 846 -24.24 21.60 -5.84
C GLY A 846 -23.58 22.97 -5.90
N ILE A 847 -24.16 23.95 -5.19
CA ILE A 847 -23.62 25.31 -5.09
C ILE A 847 -23.63 25.83 -3.65
N ALA A 848 -22.53 26.46 -3.22
CA ALA A 848 -22.45 27.16 -1.95
C ALA A 848 -21.79 28.53 -2.11
N TYR A 849 -22.32 29.53 -1.42
CA TYR A 849 -21.72 30.87 -1.35
C TYR A 849 -20.92 31.02 -0.05
N VAL A 850 -19.64 31.39 -0.19
CA VAL A 850 -18.75 31.67 0.94
C VAL A 850 -18.47 33.18 0.97
N PRO A 851 -18.84 33.89 2.05
CA PRO A 851 -18.59 35.32 2.20
C PRO A 851 -17.09 35.60 2.33
N GLY A 852 -16.65 36.77 1.84
CA GLY A 852 -15.26 37.21 2.01
C GLY A 852 -15.00 37.74 3.42
N VAL A 853 -13.80 37.47 3.94
CA VAL A 853 -13.32 38.00 5.23
C VAL A 853 -13.19 39.53 5.15
N ASP A 854 -13.58 40.24 6.21
CA ASP A 854 -13.42 41.70 6.36
C ASP A 854 -14.02 42.57 5.23
N GLY A 855 -15.15 42.16 4.66
CA GLY A 855 -15.83 42.90 3.59
C GLY A 855 -15.24 42.70 2.20
N GLY A 856 -14.38 41.69 2.02
CA GLY A 856 -13.98 41.19 0.70
C GLY A 856 -15.16 40.59 -0.08
N LYS A 857 -15.06 40.59 -1.42
CA LYS A 857 -16.06 39.94 -2.29
C LYS A 857 -16.11 38.43 -2.00
N GLY A 858 -17.32 37.88 -1.89
CA GLY A 858 -17.53 36.44 -1.67
C GLY A 858 -17.22 35.57 -2.90
N LYS A 859 -17.24 34.26 -2.70
CA LYS A 859 -16.90 33.24 -3.69
C LYS A 859 -17.99 32.18 -3.76
N PHE A 860 -18.24 31.65 -4.96
CA PHE A 860 -19.11 30.49 -5.13
C PHE A 860 -18.27 29.22 -5.29
N TYR A 861 -18.66 28.18 -4.57
CA TYR A 861 -18.11 26.84 -4.67
C TYR A 861 -19.14 25.99 -5.39
N ILE A 862 -18.76 25.41 -6.52
CA ILE A 862 -19.67 24.66 -7.39
C ILE A 862 -19.12 23.25 -7.57
N SER A 863 -19.90 22.23 -7.24
CA SER A 863 -19.51 20.84 -7.47
C SER A 863 -19.84 20.40 -8.88
N GLY A 864 -19.01 19.54 -9.46
CA GLY A 864 -19.23 18.93 -10.77
C GLY A 864 -18.92 17.44 -10.80
N ASP A 865 -19.40 16.77 -11.85
CA ASP A 865 -19.16 15.35 -12.13
C ASP A 865 -18.40 15.14 -13.45
N LYS A 866 -17.22 14.52 -13.36
CA LYS A 866 -16.41 14.14 -14.52
C LYS A 866 -17.08 13.11 -15.42
N GLY A 867 -18.06 12.37 -14.91
CA GLY A 867 -18.91 11.45 -15.67
C GLY A 867 -18.55 9.98 -15.55
N ALA A 868 -19.31 9.15 -16.27
CA ALA A 868 -19.30 7.70 -16.13
C ALA A 868 -17.96 7.03 -16.46
N ASP A 869 -17.17 7.64 -17.36
CA ASP A 869 -15.88 7.10 -17.84
C ASP A 869 -14.75 7.18 -16.79
N VAL A 870 -14.94 7.99 -15.74
CA VAL A 870 -14.01 8.10 -14.62
C VAL A 870 -14.44 7.16 -13.50
N ALA A 871 -13.48 6.53 -12.81
CA ALA A 871 -13.75 5.68 -11.66
C ALA A 871 -14.62 6.42 -10.64
N THR A 872 -15.67 5.76 -10.11
CA THR A 872 -16.65 6.35 -9.18
C THR A 872 -16.00 7.06 -7.99
N SER A 873 -14.85 6.55 -7.52
CA SER A 873 -14.07 7.15 -6.43
C SER A 873 -13.32 8.45 -6.78
N GLU A 874 -13.37 8.93 -8.03
CA GLU A 874 -12.68 10.14 -8.49
C GLU A 874 -13.55 11.08 -9.34
N ARG A 875 -14.87 10.82 -9.36
CA ARG A 875 -15.86 11.51 -10.20
C ARG A 875 -16.12 12.95 -9.77
N GLY A 876 -16.44 13.16 -8.49
CA GLY A 876 -16.75 14.48 -7.94
C GLY A 876 -15.53 15.42 -7.82
N PHE A 877 -15.75 16.70 -8.14
CA PHE A 877 -14.81 17.80 -7.93
C PHE A 877 -15.54 19.09 -7.56
N ILE A 878 -14.79 20.12 -7.13
CA ILE A 878 -15.34 21.44 -6.79
C ILE A 878 -14.49 22.51 -7.46
N ASP A 879 -15.13 23.42 -8.18
CA ASP A 879 -14.52 24.64 -8.72
C ASP A 879 -14.97 25.87 -7.93
N ILE A 880 -14.08 26.85 -7.82
CA ILE A 880 -14.31 28.09 -7.08
C ILE A 880 -14.40 29.24 -8.08
N TYR A 881 -15.54 29.91 -8.07
CA TYR A 881 -15.85 31.08 -8.87
C TYR A 881 -15.75 32.33 -8.02
N GLU A 882 -14.84 33.23 -8.39
CA GLU A 882 -14.62 34.49 -7.69
C GLU A 882 -15.43 35.62 -8.36
N HIS A 883 -15.84 36.61 -7.58
CA HIS A 883 -16.43 37.87 -8.09
C HIS A 883 -17.76 37.73 -8.85
N VAL A 884 -18.60 36.75 -8.52
CA VAL A 884 -19.94 36.62 -9.12
C VAL A 884 -20.88 37.69 -8.51
N GLU A 885 -21.04 38.81 -9.22
CA GLU A 885 -22.01 39.86 -8.90
C GLU A 885 -22.87 40.16 -10.13
N VAL A 886 -24.16 40.46 -9.91
CA VAL A 886 -25.07 40.86 -10.99
C VAL A 886 -24.54 42.16 -11.62
N GLY A 887 -24.18 42.11 -12.90
CA GLY A 887 -23.58 43.18 -13.69
C GLY A 887 -22.22 42.84 -14.31
N GLU A 888 -21.51 41.81 -13.83
CA GLU A 888 -20.20 41.39 -14.35
C GLU A 888 -20.33 40.33 -15.47
N PRO A 889 -19.64 40.47 -16.61
CA PRO A 889 -19.86 39.63 -17.79
C PRO A 889 -19.13 38.27 -17.77
N ASP A 890 -17.94 38.19 -17.16
CA ASP A 890 -17.07 37.00 -17.23
C ASP A 890 -16.79 36.45 -15.83
N LEU A 891 -16.92 35.13 -15.67
CA LEU A 891 -16.59 34.43 -14.43
C LEU A 891 -15.21 33.76 -14.54
N VAL A 892 -14.36 33.94 -13.53
CA VAL A 892 -13.06 33.28 -13.44
C VAL A 892 -13.16 32.14 -12.42
N SER A 893 -12.82 30.93 -12.86
CA SER A 893 -12.84 29.73 -12.04
C SER A 893 -11.44 29.18 -11.77
N HIS A 894 -11.29 28.50 -10.63
CA HIS A 894 -10.13 27.64 -10.36
C HIS A 894 -10.58 26.38 -9.62
N SER A 895 -9.95 25.25 -9.93
CA SER A 895 -10.34 23.96 -9.36
C SER A 895 -9.68 23.72 -8.00
N LEU A 896 -10.47 23.28 -7.01
CA LEU A 896 -9.97 22.91 -5.68
C LEU A 896 -9.25 21.54 -5.76
N ASN A 897 -8.22 21.32 -4.94
CA ASN A 897 -7.48 20.05 -4.94
C ASN A 897 -8.36 18.88 -4.43
N THR A 898 -8.94 18.14 -5.37
CA THR A 898 -9.99 17.12 -5.14
C THR A 898 -9.52 15.84 -4.48
N LYS A 899 -8.20 15.57 -4.40
CA LYS A 899 -7.67 14.35 -3.77
C LYS A 899 -8.02 14.24 -2.28
N LEU A 900 -8.36 15.37 -1.63
CA LEU A 900 -8.87 15.40 -0.25
C LEU A 900 -10.37 15.11 -0.17
N LEU A 901 -11.15 15.54 -1.17
CA LEU A 901 -12.61 15.39 -1.23
C LEU A 901 -13.02 13.93 -1.47
N THR A 902 -12.28 13.21 -2.32
CA THR A 902 -12.68 11.89 -2.81
C THR A 902 -12.06 10.71 -2.04
N ARG A 903 -11.11 10.99 -1.13
CA ARG A 903 -10.31 9.94 -0.48
C ARG A 903 -11.17 9.02 0.39
N GLY A 904 -11.08 7.72 0.11
CA GLY A 904 -11.72 6.68 0.90
C GLY A 904 -13.21 6.46 0.59
N LEU A 905 -13.76 7.17 -0.39
CA LEU A 905 -15.13 6.98 -0.86
C LEU A 905 -15.17 5.96 -2.02
N ILE A 906 -16.23 5.17 -2.06
CA ILE A 906 -16.51 4.23 -3.17
C ILE A 906 -17.09 5.00 -4.36
N ASP A 907 -17.98 5.94 -4.08
CA ASP A 907 -18.48 6.94 -5.01
C ASP A 907 -18.24 8.32 -4.40
N SER A 908 -17.59 9.19 -5.18
CA SER A 908 -17.26 10.55 -4.76
C SER A 908 -18.17 11.61 -5.37
N LYS A 909 -19.26 11.21 -6.04
CA LYS A 909 -20.30 12.12 -6.52
C LYS A 909 -20.83 13.01 -5.37
N ILE A 910 -21.02 14.28 -5.65
CA ILE A 910 -21.44 15.30 -4.68
C ILE A 910 -22.84 15.75 -5.09
N ALA A 911 -23.83 15.55 -4.20
CA ALA A 911 -25.20 15.97 -4.45
C ALA A 911 -25.33 17.49 -4.30
N THR A 912 -25.06 18.01 -3.09
CA THR A 912 -25.18 19.44 -2.79
C THR A 912 -24.05 19.94 -1.88
N LEU A 913 -23.90 21.27 -1.84
CA LEU A 913 -22.91 22.00 -1.04
C LEU A 913 -23.64 23.04 -0.18
N GLN A 914 -23.20 23.23 1.06
CA GLN A 914 -23.70 24.33 1.89
C GLN A 914 -22.59 24.95 2.72
N PHE A 915 -22.50 26.28 2.72
CA PHE A 915 -21.66 27.00 3.67
C PHE A 915 -22.49 27.42 4.89
N PHE A 916 -22.05 27.05 6.08
CA PHE A 916 -22.74 27.33 7.34
C PHE A 916 -21.72 27.46 8.49
N GLU A 917 -21.76 28.57 9.22
CA GLU A 917 -20.92 28.85 10.41
C GLU A 917 -19.43 28.50 10.20
N ASP A 918 -18.80 29.12 9.21
CA ASP A 918 -17.38 28.96 8.86
C ASP A 918 -16.95 27.56 8.36
N HIS A 919 -17.93 26.71 8.07
CA HIS A 919 -17.71 25.37 7.55
C HIS A 919 -18.43 25.15 6.22
N LEU A 920 -17.76 24.43 5.32
CA LEU A 920 -18.35 23.90 4.09
C LEU A 920 -18.82 22.46 4.34
N TYR A 921 -20.12 22.23 4.25
CA TYR A 921 -20.78 20.94 4.35
C TYR A 921 -21.01 20.39 2.96
N VAL A 922 -20.61 19.14 2.73
CA VAL A 922 -20.65 18.51 1.41
C VAL A 922 -21.32 17.16 1.52
N LEU A 923 -22.47 17.05 0.87
CA LEU A 923 -23.28 15.85 0.82
C LEU A 923 -22.82 14.96 -0.33
N HIS A 924 -22.37 13.75 0.02
CA HIS A 924 -22.06 12.72 -0.95
C HIS A 924 -23.25 11.80 -1.13
N ASP A 925 -23.87 11.93 -2.30
CA ASP A 925 -25.03 11.22 -2.84
C ASP A 925 -25.08 9.72 -2.39
N HIS A 926 -24.39 8.82 -3.10
CA HIS A 926 -24.46 7.37 -2.87
C HIS A 926 -23.70 6.89 -1.62
N ALA A 927 -22.99 7.80 -0.93
CA ALA A 927 -22.23 7.47 0.28
C ALA A 927 -23.04 7.71 1.57
N HIS A 928 -24.21 8.38 1.48
CA HIS A 928 -25.02 8.82 2.61
C HIS A 928 -24.18 9.51 3.71
N LEU A 929 -23.26 10.37 3.27
CA LEU A 929 -22.21 10.94 4.10
C LEU A 929 -22.13 12.44 3.90
N VAL A 930 -22.07 13.18 4.99
CA VAL A 930 -21.75 14.61 4.98
C VAL A 930 -20.34 14.80 5.52
N ARG A 931 -19.50 15.45 4.72
CA ARG A 931 -18.15 15.87 5.11
C ARG A 931 -18.13 17.35 5.39
N VAL A 932 -17.43 17.73 6.45
CA VAL A 932 -17.38 19.11 6.92
C VAL A 932 -15.93 19.59 6.87
N TRP A 933 -15.71 20.69 6.15
CA TRP A 933 -14.41 21.32 6.00
C TRP A 933 -14.40 22.70 6.61
N ASN A 934 -13.36 23.01 7.36
CA ASN A 934 -13.07 24.39 7.70
C ASN A 934 -12.32 25.03 6.52
N ILE A 935 -12.91 26.07 5.92
CA ILE A 935 -12.39 26.68 4.69
C ILE A 935 -11.06 27.40 4.93
N GLU A 936 -10.86 27.97 6.12
CA GLU A 936 -9.62 28.70 6.46
C GLU A 936 -8.41 27.76 6.56
N THR A 937 -8.61 26.59 7.19
CA THR A 937 -7.54 25.61 7.44
C THR A 937 -7.40 24.59 6.32
N GLY A 938 -8.45 24.38 5.52
CA GLY A 938 -8.52 23.33 4.50
C GLY A 938 -8.54 21.90 5.08
N VAL A 939 -8.85 21.74 6.36
CA VAL A 939 -8.87 20.46 7.07
C VAL A 939 -10.32 19.98 7.27
N THR A 940 -10.54 18.67 7.11
CA THR A 940 -11.82 18.04 7.47
C THR A 940 -11.98 18.06 8.99
N THR A 941 -13.00 18.75 9.49
CA THR A 941 -13.28 18.88 10.92
C THR A 941 -14.18 17.76 11.45
N ALA A 942 -15.14 17.34 10.63
CA ALA A 942 -16.10 16.30 10.97
C ALA A 942 -16.54 15.50 9.75
N GLU A 943 -17.00 14.28 10.02
CA GLU A 943 -17.66 13.40 9.07
C GLU A 943 -18.81 12.72 9.80
N TRP A 944 -20.02 12.78 9.25
CA TRP A 944 -21.21 12.18 9.84
C TRP A 944 -22.13 11.59 8.77
N THR A 945 -22.81 10.51 9.12
CA THR A 945 -23.64 9.74 8.20
C THR A 945 -25.10 10.12 8.32
N LEU A 946 -25.79 10.18 7.19
CA LEU A 946 -27.23 10.28 7.13
C LEU A 946 -27.89 8.90 7.36
N PRO A 947 -29.19 8.86 7.71
CA PRO A 947 -29.94 7.61 7.82
C PRO A 947 -29.80 6.78 6.52
N GLN A 948 -29.65 5.46 6.66
CA GLN A 948 -29.57 4.56 5.51
C GLN A 948 -30.95 4.48 4.86
N GLY A 949 -31.08 4.93 3.62
CA GLY A 949 -32.35 5.00 2.88
C GLY A 949 -32.08 5.25 1.41
N GLU A 950 -33.07 5.77 0.69
CA GLU A 950 -32.89 6.21 -0.70
C GLU A 950 -32.00 7.46 -0.83
N GLN A 951 -31.74 7.89 -2.06
CA GLN A 951 -30.79 8.94 -2.43
C GLN A 951 -31.16 10.29 -1.78
N TRP A 952 -30.19 10.95 -1.12
CA TRP A 952 -30.37 12.31 -0.60
C TRP A 952 -29.73 13.30 -1.57
N ASP A 953 -30.53 14.26 -2.05
CA ASP A 953 -30.12 15.18 -3.10
C ASP A 953 -29.95 16.61 -2.58
N GLY A 954 -30.81 17.04 -1.65
CA GLY A 954 -30.74 18.37 -1.03
C GLY A 954 -30.47 18.37 0.47
N MET A 955 -29.84 19.44 0.94
CA MET A 955 -29.48 19.65 2.35
C MET A 955 -29.41 21.14 2.69
N MET A 956 -30.08 21.52 3.79
CA MET A 956 -30.03 22.89 4.32
C MET A 956 -30.01 22.91 5.85
N LEU A 957 -28.97 23.50 6.41
CA LEU A 957 -28.78 23.84 7.83
C LEU A 957 -29.21 25.27 8.13
N VAL A 958 -30.00 25.45 9.19
CA VAL A 958 -30.49 26.77 9.64
C VAL A 958 -30.46 26.87 11.17
N ARG A 959 -30.02 28.01 11.71
CA ARG A 959 -30.22 28.38 13.12
C ARG A 959 -31.39 29.31 13.26
N GLN A 960 -32.29 29.00 14.20
CA GLN A 960 -33.44 29.85 14.49
C GLN A 960 -33.29 30.54 15.85
N GLU A 961 -33.51 31.85 15.88
CA GLU A 961 -33.63 32.62 17.13
C GLU A 961 -35.03 32.45 17.72
N VAL A 962 -35.08 32.06 18.99
CA VAL A 962 -36.30 31.97 19.80
C VAL A 962 -36.40 33.28 20.59
N GLU A 963 -37.13 34.28 20.09
CA GLU A 963 -37.56 35.40 20.92
C GLU A 963 -38.88 36.06 20.46
N GLU A 964 -39.69 36.44 21.45
CA GLU A 964 -40.99 37.11 21.37
C GLU A 964 -40.84 38.59 20.94
N ALA A 965 -41.15 38.98 19.71
CA ALA A 965 -41.34 40.41 19.35
C ALA A 965 -42.09 40.65 18.02
N SER A 966 -42.64 41.87 17.90
CA SER A 966 -43.80 42.31 17.09
C SER A 966 -43.73 42.26 15.55
N PRO A 967 -44.87 42.40 14.82
CA PRO A 967 -45.01 42.08 13.38
C PRO A 967 -44.42 43.08 12.36
N SER A 968 -43.61 44.07 12.74
CA SER A 968 -43.29 45.21 11.86
C SER A 968 -41.94 45.18 11.14
N ASP A 969 -41.10 44.16 11.31
CA ASP A 969 -39.74 44.12 10.71
C ASP A 969 -39.49 42.89 9.81
N ARG A 970 -40.43 42.58 8.92
CA ARG A 970 -40.21 41.58 7.86
C ARG A 970 -39.56 42.23 6.63
N ARG A 971 -38.23 42.33 6.64
CA ARG A 971 -37.42 42.47 5.41
C ARG A 971 -36.28 41.45 5.46
N LEU A 972 -36.16 40.71 4.35
CA LEU A 972 -35.16 39.69 4.01
C LEU A 972 -33.90 39.74 4.90
N ARG A 973 -33.87 38.84 5.89
CA ARG A 973 -32.63 38.36 6.53
C ARG A 973 -32.60 36.84 6.37
N GLY A 974 -32.43 36.40 5.13
CA GLY A 974 -31.98 35.04 4.86
C GLY A 974 -30.59 34.88 5.47
N SER A 975 -30.40 33.82 6.24
CA SER A 975 -29.24 33.58 7.10
C SER A 975 -27.90 33.69 6.35
N VAL A 976 -27.24 34.85 6.44
CA VAL A 976 -25.79 35.00 6.34
C VAL A 976 -25.30 35.44 7.72
N ARG A 977 -25.11 34.49 8.64
CA ARG A 977 -24.33 34.72 9.85
C ARG A 977 -22.89 34.27 9.61
N GLY A 978 -22.11 35.17 9.01
CA GLY A 978 -20.65 35.15 8.98
C GLY A 978 -20.03 36.50 9.34
N LEU A 979 -20.83 37.48 9.80
CA LEU A 979 -20.37 38.84 10.12
C LEU A 979 -21.20 39.41 11.29
N SER A 980 -20.84 39.07 12.53
CA SER A 980 -21.06 39.96 13.69
C SER A 980 -20.28 39.49 14.92
N ASP A 981 -19.23 40.23 15.28
CA ASP A 981 -18.66 40.24 16.63
C ASP A 981 -19.70 40.80 17.62
N VAL A 982 -20.48 39.94 18.27
CA VAL A 982 -21.23 40.33 19.49
C VAL A 982 -21.14 39.18 20.50
N PRO A 983 -20.69 39.46 21.75
CA PRO A 983 -20.52 38.43 22.77
C PRO A 983 -21.85 38.01 23.38
N ASP A 984 -21.89 36.72 23.76
CA ASP A 984 -22.85 36.01 24.62
C ASP A 984 -23.92 36.87 25.30
N ASN A 985 -25.18 36.64 24.93
CA ASN A 985 -26.32 36.69 25.86
C ASN A 985 -27.50 35.84 25.36
N THR A 986 -27.70 34.71 26.03
CA THR A 986 -28.98 34.10 26.42
C THR A 986 -30.22 34.24 25.50
N ALA A 987 -30.14 33.75 24.25
CA ALA A 987 -31.32 33.31 23.50
C ALA A 987 -31.12 31.85 23.07
N SER A 988 -32.05 30.96 23.42
CA SER A 988 -31.96 29.54 23.07
C SER A 988 -32.15 29.37 21.57
N THR A 989 -31.09 29.28 20.78
CA THR A 989 -31.18 28.99 19.34
C THR A 989 -31.31 27.49 19.10
N SER A 990 -32.22 27.07 18.22
CA SER A 990 -32.35 25.67 17.79
C SER A 990 -31.77 25.47 16.40
N LEU A 991 -30.90 24.45 16.25
CA LEU A 991 -30.30 24.07 14.97
C LEU A 991 -31.21 23.06 14.25
N MET A 992 -31.49 23.31 12.97
CA MET A 992 -32.35 22.48 12.14
C MET A 992 -31.60 21.99 10.90
N LEU A 993 -31.84 20.74 10.53
CA LEU A 993 -31.38 20.13 9.29
C LEU A 993 -32.60 19.76 8.42
N HIS A 994 -32.66 20.32 7.22
CA HIS A 994 -33.64 19.98 6.20
C HIS A 994 -32.98 19.10 5.13
N LEU A 995 -33.65 18.03 4.71
CA LEU A 995 -33.19 17.14 3.65
C LEU A 995 -34.29 16.90 2.62
N SER A 996 -33.92 16.78 1.35
CA SER A 996 -34.80 16.31 0.29
C SER A 996 -34.26 15.02 -0.34
N ALA A 997 -35.17 14.10 -0.65
CA ALA A 997 -34.88 12.86 -1.36
C ALA A 997 -35.64 12.85 -2.69
N GLU A 998 -34.99 12.35 -3.75
CA GLU A 998 -35.57 12.31 -5.08
C GLU A 998 -36.64 11.19 -5.18
N SER A 999 -36.30 9.94 -4.81
CA SER A 999 -37.18 8.77 -5.00
C SER A 999 -37.36 7.94 -3.72
N PRO A 1000 -38.56 7.89 -3.11
CA PRO A 1000 -39.73 8.72 -3.41
C PRO A 1000 -39.49 10.18 -2.98
N PRO A 1001 -40.20 11.14 -3.61
CA PRO A 1001 -40.01 12.55 -3.35
C PRO A 1001 -40.48 12.92 -1.93
N GLU A 1002 -39.52 13.22 -1.07
CA GLU A 1002 -39.75 13.49 0.34
C GLU A 1002 -38.96 14.71 0.83
N VAL A 1003 -39.54 15.46 1.77
CA VAL A 1003 -38.89 16.58 2.45
C VAL A 1003 -38.97 16.35 3.95
N TRP A 1004 -37.80 16.29 4.59
CA TRP A 1004 -37.66 16.02 6.02
C TRP A 1004 -37.05 17.22 6.75
N SER A 1005 -37.57 17.50 7.95
CA SER A 1005 -36.99 18.41 8.92
C SER A 1005 -36.57 17.67 10.18
N PHE A 1006 -35.33 17.88 10.61
CA PHE A 1006 -34.77 17.30 11.82
C PHE A 1006 -34.32 18.40 12.78
N GLY A 1007 -34.82 18.36 14.02
CA GLY A 1007 -34.23 19.14 15.12
C GLY A 1007 -32.95 18.46 15.60
N VAL A 1008 -31.80 19.06 15.30
CA VAL A 1008 -30.48 18.45 15.51
C VAL A 1008 -29.69 19.15 16.62
N SER A 1009 -28.74 18.44 17.22
CA SER A 1009 -27.80 19.02 18.20
C SER A 1009 -26.37 18.95 17.67
N GLU A 1010 -25.55 19.91 18.07
CA GLU A 1010 -24.11 19.87 17.77
C GLU A 1010 -23.42 18.69 18.47
N GLY A 1011 -22.50 18.06 17.76
CA GLY A 1011 -21.66 16.98 18.27
C GLY A 1011 -20.36 17.48 18.90
N ASN A 1012 -19.49 16.53 19.27
CA ASN A 1012 -18.25 16.81 19.99
C ASN A 1012 -17.13 17.40 19.10
N LEU A 1013 -17.27 17.32 17.77
CA LEU A 1013 -16.31 17.88 16.82
C LEU A 1013 -16.88 19.15 16.16
N PRO A 1014 -16.05 20.14 15.79
CA PRO A 1014 -16.51 21.35 15.10
C PRO A 1014 -17.26 21.02 13.80
N GLY A 1015 -18.51 21.49 13.70
CA GLY A 1015 -19.40 21.21 12.58
C GLY A 1015 -19.97 19.78 12.52
N SER A 1016 -19.72 18.93 13.52
CA SER A 1016 -20.41 17.64 13.63
C SER A 1016 -21.83 17.83 14.14
N ILE A 1017 -22.76 17.06 13.58
CA ILE A 1017 -24.18 17.12 13.94
C ILE A 1017 -24.61 15.74 14.44
N VAL A 1018 -25.38 15.73 15.53
CA VAL A 1018 -26.02 14.54 16.09
C VAL A 1018 -27.48 14.56 15.69
N LEU A 1019 -27.86 13.60 14.86
CA LEU A 1019 -29.26 13.39 14.46
C LEU A 1019 -30.09 12.87 15.65
N PRO A 1020 -31.36 13.29 15.77
CA PRO A 1020 -32.25 12.78 16.81
C PRO A 1020 -32.58 11.29 16.63
N GLU A 1021 -32.97 10.61 17.70
CA GLU A 1021 -33.29 9.16 17.67
C GLU A 1021 -34.37 8.80 16.64
N CYS A 1022 -35.32 9.71 16.39
CA CYS A 1022 -36.35 9.51 15.38
C CYS A 1022 -35.78 9.39 13.95
N ALA A 1023 -34.61 9.96 13.67
CA ALA A 1023 -33.95 9.83 12.37
C ALA A 1023 -33.39 8.41 12.13
N ALA A 1024 -33.19 7.63 13.20
CA ALA A 1024 -32.80 6.22 13.12
C ALA A 1024 -34.00 5.27 12.97
N ALA A 1025 -35.21 5.74 13.30
CA ALA A 1025 -36.46 4.97 13.22
C ALA A 1025 -37.25 5.22 11.92
N THR A 1026 -36.86 6.23 11.14
CA THR A 1026 -37.40 6.54 9.79
C THR A 1026 -36.80 5.66 8.68
N VAL A 1027 -35.91 4.72 9.05
CA VAL A 1027 -35.37 3.61 8.24
C VAL A 1027 -36.04 2.32 8.66
#